data_AF-A0A8B7Y1T5-F1
#
_entry.id   AF-A0A8B7Y1T5-F1
#
_cell.length_a   1.000
_cell.length_b   1.000
_cell.length_c   1.000
_cell.angle_alpha   90.00
_cell.angle_beta   90.00
_cell.angle_gamma   90.00
#
_symmetry.space_group_name_H-M   'P 1'
#
loop_
_entity.id
_entity.type
_entity.pdbx_description
1 polymer ?
#
loop_
_entity_poly.entity_id
_entity_poly.type
_entity_poly.pdbx_seq_one_letter_code
_entity_poly.pdbx_strand_id
1 'polypeptide(L)'
;MSEEKKPDGESPSKDKGAIEDSAFEALEKDFQEVLNELMGDRSLEKFRVEYEKLHRALRKSHESEKRLMTKCRELNSEIVANSAKVATALRLSQEDQTTIAQLKKEIERAWKMVDASHEKEQRARETIQSLKLEIANLSKLVEQGAGLTMGQEHSVNELLKAKEELTKERDEQLAEIVKLRESLAEAANNQQKAEQDRAEAENKIAELAQDIQVRSNEAQRETRRKEKLDRELKQSKLELEQKAGDIKTMQLQAQRYKDDIGRLETQLKEQKILFERTVKEMDVLNQRFSKLQQDYEQQLISCDGLAQENQTRVAELKAKEDEIGVLKTDTVRLTKMRETIQRKLRQVEEQKGDTEQQKETLKSQIIALEREIESNKKQVEMDRKAIDDLVRERDILNKNLLKAANATQKQLNLVKLHEQSKKNLEQEIQNYKDEAQKQRKIIYQLEKERDRYINEASDLTQKVLQHMEDVKVREMQIFDYKKKIAEAETKLKQQQNLYEAVRSDRNLYSKNLIESQDEITEMKRKLKIMNHQIDQLKEEITAKEAALVKEHLDHQRVEKEKEALKGELQRMKQQAAESKAYIEAQEAEERKLLKIISEADAERLRQKKELDQVISERDILGTQLVRRNDELALLYEKIKIQQSTLAKGETQYRQRLEDIRLLKLEIKKLRREKNILNKSVANVDDLRREVYHLQRELLRERTRCKALEEELENPMNIHRWRKLEGSDPSTYEMIQKIQTLQRRLIQKTEEVVEKELLIQEKEKLYIELKHILARQPGPEVAEQLQIYQQTMKDKTKQLKGMASELNMYESQVQEYKYEIERLARELQEVKKKYYAQKRKEQQGRDRERALAQAGSAPIQPQRTEGPRFTGGGFNLKQPGTGKVTA
;
A
#
# COMPACT_ATOMS: atom_id res chain seq x y z
N MET A 1 40.04 -68.44 35.30
CA MET A 1 39.55 -67.33 36.15
C MET A 1 40.07 -66.06 35.47
N SER A 2 39.29 -65.23 34.80
CA SER A 2 37.90 -64.85 35.09
C SER A 2 37.20 -64.38 33.81
N GLU A 3 36.03 -64.98 33.58
CA GLU A 3 34.84 -64.57 32.81
C GLU A 3 34.95 -63.67 31.56
N GLU A 4 34.66 -64.33 30.43
CA GLU A 4 34.07 -63.75 29.22
C GLU A 4 32.77 -62.98 29.54
N LYS A 5 32.63 -61.77 28.96
CA LYS A 5 31.32 -61.16 28.68
C LYS A 5 31.14 -61.01 27.18
N LYS A 6 30.33 -61.90 26.61
CA LYS A 6 29.74 -61.76 25.27
C LYS A 6 28.86 -60.50 25.22
N PRO A 7 28.79 -59.78 24.09
CA PRO A 7 27.75 -58.79 23.88
C PRO A 7 26.44 -59.50 23.53
N ASP A 8 25.37 -59.08 24.20
CA ASP A 8 24.00 -59.52 23.92
C ASP A 8 23.62 -59.22 22.48
N GLY A 9 22.98 -60.20 21.84
CA GLY A 9 22.47 -60.09 20.48
C GLY A 9 21.27 -59.16 20.42
N GLU A 10 21.46 -57.98 19.84
CA GLU A 10 20.36 -57.25 19.22
C GLU A 10 19.99 -57.95 17.91
N SER A 11 18.86 -58.64 17.93
CA SER A 11 18.17 -59.14 16.74
C SER A 11 17.94 -57.98 15.75
N PRO A 12 18.33 -58.09 14.47
CA PRO A 12 17.98 -57.08 13.50
C PRO A 12 16.48 -57.17 13.23
N SER A 13 15.75 -56.11 13.58
CA SER A 13 14.36 -55.91 13.17
C SER A 13 14.28 -55.77 11.64
N LYS A 14 14.36 -56.90 10.93
CA LYS A 14 13.90 -57.01 9.55
C LYS A 14 12.37 -57.03 9.58
N ASP A 15 11.76 -56.34 8.62
CA ASP A 15 10.31 -56.21 8.38
C ASP A 15 9.51 -55.17 9.17
N LYS A 16 9.99 -53.92 9.21
CA LYS A 16 9.09 -52.75 9.39
C LYS A 16 8.73 -52.00 8.10
N GLY A 17 9.35 -52.32 6.96
CA GLY A 17 9.12 -51.59 5.70
C GLY A 17 7.89 -52.04 4.89
N ALA A 18 7.48 -53.31 5.01
CA ALA A 18 6.35 -53.83 4.21
C ALA A 18 4.97 -53.42 4.78
N ILE A 19 4.91 -53.01 6.04
CA ILE A 19 3.66 -52.65 6.74
C ILE A 19 3.22 -51.20 6.41
N GLU A 20 4.17 -50.30 6.09
CA GLU A 20 3.87 -48.88 5.80
C GLU A 20 3.40 -48.65 4.35
N ASP A 21 3.99 -49.32 3.35
CA ASP A 21 3.58 -49.19 1.95
C ASP A 21 2.15 -49.76 1.75
N SER A 22 1.81 -50.89 2.38
CA SER A 22 0.46 -51.49 2.31
C SER A 22 -0.61 -50.63 3.00
N ALA A 23 -0.26 -49.94 4.09
CA ALA A 23 -1.17 -49.02 4.77
C ALA A 23 -1.43 -47.75 3.95
N PHE A 24 -0.40 -47.25 3.24
CA PHE A 24 -0.54 -46.09 2.35
C PHE A 24 -1.38 -46.41 1.11
N GLU A 25 -1.22 -47.60 0.50
CA GLU A 25 -2.04 -48.05 -0.63
C GLU A 25 -3.53 -48.19 -0.25
N ALA A 26 -3.82 -48.66 0.98
CA ALA A 26 -5.19 -48.70 1.50
C ALA A 26 -5.76 -47.28 1.66
N LEU A 27 -4.99 -46.35 2.22
CA LEU A 27 -5.36 -44.94 2.33
C LEU A 27 -5.58 -44.29 0.96
N GLU A 28 -4.72 -44.54 -0.04
CA GLU A 28 -4.87 -43.98 -1.40
C GLU A 28 -6.15 -44.47 -2.09
N LYS A 29 -6.52 -45.73 -1.84
CA LYS A 29 -7.78 -46.32 -2.31
C LYS A 29 -8.99 -45.65 -1.63
N ASP A 30 -8.96 -45.50 -0.31
CA ASP A 30 -10.03 -44.81 0.45
C ASP A 30 -10.15 -43.33 0.01
N PHE A 31 -9.04 -42.65 -0.26
CA PHE A 31 -9.02 -41.28 -0.78
C PHE A 31 -9.67 -41.16 -2.16
N GLN A 32 -9.43 -42.13 -3.06
CA GLN A 32 -10.02 -42.16 -4.39
C GLN A 32 -11.51 -42.50 -4.36
N GLU A 33 -11.93 -43.40 -3.46
CA GLU A 33 -13.34 -43.69 -3.22
C GLU A 33 -14.10 -42.44 -2.74
N VAL A 34 -13.56 -41.72 -1.75
CA VAL A 34 -14.16 -40.46 -1.25
C VAL A 34 -14.16 -39.35 -2.32
N LEU A 35 -13.10 -39.24 -3.14
CA LEU A 35 -13.09 -38.27 -4.25
C LEU A 35 -14.15 -38.59 -5.32
N ASN A 36 -14.37 -39.87 -5.61
CA ASN A 36 -15.41 -40.30 -6.54
C ASN A 36 -16.82 -40.03 -6.01
N GLU A 37 -17.05 -40.17 -4.70
CA GLU A 37 -18.32 -39.79 -4.06
C GLU A 37 -18.54 -38.27 -4.09
N LEU A 38 -17.48 -37.48 -3.87
CA LEU A 38 -17.54 -36.01 -3.89
C LEU A 38 -17.73 -35.42 -5.30
N MET A 39 -17.43 -36.16 -6.38
CA MET A 39 -17.67 -35.73 -7.76
C MET A 39 -19.17 -35.65 -8.13
N GLY A 40 -20.04 -36.34 -7.39
CA GLY A 40 -21.48 -36.40 -7.67
C GLY A 40 -22.28 -35.17 -7.22
N ASP A 41 -21.76 -34.37 -6.28
CA ASP A 41 -22.49 -33.25 -5.68
C ASP A 41 -21.76 -31.91 -5.88
N ARG A 42 -22.38 -31.04 -6.69
CA ARG A 42 -21.85 -29.72 -7.07
C ARG A 42 -21.73 -28.75 -5.89
N SER A 43 -22.42 -29.00 -4.77
CA SER A 43 -22.30 -28.21 -3.54
C SER A 43 -21.00 -28.51 -2.76
N LEU A 44 -20.39 -29.68 -2.99
CA LEU A 44 -19.18 -30.13 -2.29
C LEU A 44 -17.88 -29.92 -3.07
N GLU A 45 -17.93 -29.27 -4.25
CA GLU A 45 -16.78 -29.04 -5.11
C GLU A 45 -15.64 -28.29 -4.40
N LYS A 46 -15.96 -27.33 -3.51
CA LYS A 46 -14.94 -26.65 -2.70
C LYS A 46 -14.24 -27.59 -1.72
N PHE A 47 -14.98 -28.55 -1.15
CA PHE A 47 -14.43 -29.54 -0.24
C PHE A 47 -13.58 -30.57 -0.99
N ARG A 48 -14.04 -31.01 -2.16
CA ARG A 48 -13.26 -31.85 -3.08
C ARG A 48 -11.91 -31.23 -3.43
N VAL A 49 -11.88 -29.95 -3.80
CA VAL A 49 -10.62 -29.26 -4.14
C VAL A 49 -9.67 -29.20 -2.94
N GLU A 50 -10.16 -28.95 -1.73
CA GLU A 50 -9.32 -28.98 -0.52
C GLU A 50 -8.88 -30.41 -0.14
N TYR A 51 -9.73 -31.42 -0.37
CA TYR A 51 -9.42 -32.84 -0.14
C TYR A 51 -8.36 -33.36 -1.14
N GLU A 52 -8.45 -32.96 -2.41
CA GLU A 52 -7.41 -33.25 -3.42
C GLU A 52 -6.07 -32.58 -3.10
N LYS A 53 -6.08 -31.39 -2.51
CA LYS A 53 -4.86 -30.72 -2.03
C LYS A 53 -4.24 -31.49 -0.86
N LEU A 54 -5.08 -31.96 0.08
CA LEU A 54 -4.63 -32.75 1.23
C LEU A 54 -4.01 -34.08 0.77
N HIS A 55 -4.65 -34.78 -0.17
CA HIS A 55 -4.14 -36.00 -0.77
C HIS A 55 -2.80 -35.78 -1.49
N ARG A 56 -2.68 -34.70 -2.27
CA ARG A 56 -1.40 -34.32 -2.92
C ARG A 56 -0.29 -34.03 -1.90
N ALA A 57 -0.61 -33.37 -0.79
CA ALA A 57 0.35 -33.10 0.28
C ALA A 57 0.80 -34.39 0.99
N LEU A 58 -0.14 -35.29 1.30
CA LEU A 58 0.13 -36.59 1.92
C LEU A 58 1.01 -37.48 1.01
N ARG A 59 0.67 -37.58 -0.27
CA ARG A 59 1.48 -38.32 -1.27
C ARG A 59 2.89 -37.77 -1.40
N LYS A 60 3.03 -36.45 -1.47
CA LYS A 60 4.35 -35.80 -1.52
C LYS A 60 5.16 -36.04 -0.25
N SER A 61 4.50 -36.06 0.92
CA SER A 61 5.13 -36.39 2.20
C SER A 61 5.62 -37.83 2.22
N HIS A 62 4.79 -38.80 1.82
CA HIS A 62 5.15 -40.22 1.78
C HIS A 62 6.28 -40.51 0.76
N GLU A 63 6.24 -39.89 -0.42
CA GLU A 63 7.35 -40.00 -1.39
C GLU A 63 8.67 -39.39 -0.88
N SER A 64 8.60 -38.35 -0.05
CA SER A 64 9.78 -37.75 0.58
C SER A 64 10.34 -38.64 1.70
N GLU A 65 9.47 -39.24 2.51
CA GLU A 65 9.82 -40.20 3.55
C GLU A 65 10.46 -41.47 2.97
N LYS A 66 9.89 -42.00 1.87
CA LYS A 66 10.45 -43.16 1.14
C LYS A 66 11.85 -42.87 0.62
N ARG A 67 12.10 -41.67 0.08
CA ARG A 67 13.44 -41.24 -0.35
C ARG A 67 14.42 -41.12 0.81
N LEU A 68 13.98 -40.54 1.94
CA LEU A 68 14.78 -40.43 3.17
C LEU A 68 15.13 -41.81 3.74
N MET A 69 14.19 -42.75 3.76
CA MET A 69 14.41 -44.11 4.24
C MET A 69 15.39 -44.89 3.36
N THR A 70 15.30 -44.75 2.04
CA THR A 70 16.29 -45.32 1.11
C THR A 70 17.68 -44.72 1.35
N LYS A 71 17.77 -43.39 1.53
CA LYS A 71 19.04 -42.72 1.82
C LYS A 71 19.63 -43.14 3.16
N CYS A 72 18.81 -43.34 4.20
CA CYS A 72 19.26 -43.85 5.49
C CYS A 72 19.79 -45.29 5.39
N ARG A 73 19.16 -46.16 4.58
CA ARG A 73 19.64 -47.53 4.34
C ARG A 73 20.96 -47.55 3.58
N GLU A 74 21.11 -46.70 2.57
CA GLU A 74 22.37 -46.53 1.82
C GLU A 74 23.50 -46.06 2.74
N LEU A 75 23.27 -44.98 3.50
CA LEU A 75 24.27 -44.44 4.43
C LEU A 75 24.65 -45.46 5.50
N ASN A 76 23.69 -46.23 6.01
CA ASN A 76 23.98 -47.28 6.98
C ASN A 76 24.82 -48.42 6.38
N SER A 77 24.54 -48.80 5.12
CA SER A 77 25.36 -49.77 4.37
C SER A 77 26.79 -49.27 4.17
N GLU A 78 26.95 -47.99 3.81
CA GLU A 78 28.26 -47.35 3.65
C GLU A 78 29.04 -47.26 4.97
N ILE A 79 28.37 -46.94 6.08
CA ILE A 79 28.98 -46.93 7.42
C ILE A 79 29.50 -48.31 7.79
N VAL A 80 28.70 -49.36 7.58
CA VAL A 80 29.12 -50.74 7.85
C VAL A 80 30.30 -51.14 6.96
N ALA A 81 30.26 -50.83 5.65
CA ALA A 81 31.36 -51.12 4.74
C ALA A 81 32.65 -50.37 5.11
N ASN A 82 32.57 -49.11 5.53
CA ASN A 82 33.73 -48.35 5.97
C ASN A 82 34.28 -48.86 7.31
N SER A 83 33.42 -49.30 8.24
CA SER A 83 33.87 -49.93 9.49
C SER A 83 34.69 -51.20 9.24
N ALA A 84 34.27 -52.04 8.27
CA ALA A 84 35.00 -53.25 7.88
C ALA A 84 36.37 -52.92 7.24
N LYS A 85 36.43 -51.87 6.41
CA LYS A 85 37.69 -51.41 5.81
C LYS A 85 38.67 -50.89 6.87
N VAL A 86 38.18 -50.12 7.84
CA VAL A 86 39.00 -49.60 8.95
C VAL A 86 39.52 -50.74 9.84
N ALA A 87 38.69 -51.73 10.16
CA ALA A 87 39.12 -52.92 10.90
C ALA A 87 40.21 -53.71 10.14
N THR A 88 40.07 -53.83 8.81
CA THR A 88 41.06 -54.51 7.96
C THR A 88 42.39 -53.76 7.92
N ALA A 89 42.36 -52.42 7.81
CA ALA A 89 43.56 -51.59 7.83
C ALA A 89 44.29 -51.63 9.19
N LEU A 90 43.54 -51.64 10.30
CA LEU A 90 44.11 -51.79 11.64
C LEU A 90 44.82 -53.14 11.82
N ARG A 91 44.23 -54.22 11.28
CA ARG A 91 44.84 -55.56 11.33
C ARG A 91 46.15 -55.63 10.54
N LEU A 92 46.18 -55.08 9.33
CA LEU A 92 47.39 -55.00 8.51
C LEU A 92 48.49 -54.17 9.20
N SER A 93 48.14 -53.06 9.82
CA SER A 93 49.11 -52.23 10.56
C SER A 93 49.67 -52.95 11.80
N GLN A 94 48.89 -53.80 12.47
CA GLN A 94 49.37 -54.64 13.57
C GLN A 94 50.32 -55.74 13.07
N GLU A 95 49.98 -56.39 11.96
CA GLU A 95 50.84 -57.39 11.31
C GLU A 95 52.19 -56.74 10.91
N ASP A 96 52.18 -55.57 10.28
CA ASP A 96 53.41 -54.84 9.91
C ASP A 96 54.28 -54.48 11.13
N GLN A 97 53.66 -54.06 12.25
CA GLN A 97 54.40 -53.81 13.50
C GLN A 97 55.10 -55.08 14.02
N THR A 98 54.46 -56.25 13.91
CA THR A 98 55.10 -57.51 14.31
C THR A 98 56.27 -57.89 13.40
N THR A 99 56.15 -57.67 12.10
CA THR A 99 57.22 -57.92 11.12
C THR A 99 58.41 -57.00 11.36
N ILE A 100 58.15 -55.71 11.63
CA ILE A 100 59.19 -54.73 11.96
C ILE A 100 59.92 -55.10 13.25
N ALA A 101 59.20 -55.60 14.27
CA ALA A 101 59.82 -56.05 15.52
C ALA A 101 60.74 -57.27 15.30
N GLN A 102 60.34 -58.20 14.43
CA GLN A 102 61.17 -59.37 14.07
C GLN A 102 62.45 -58.94 13.34
N LEU A 103 62.34 -58.07 12.33
CA LEU A 103 63.48 -57.58 11.57
C LEU A 103 64.47 -56.78 12.43
N LYS A 104 63.98 -55.98 13.39
CA LYS A 104 64.86 -55.30 14.36
C LYS A 104 65.67 -56.28 15.20
N LYS A 105 65.07 -57.40 15.59
CA LYS A 105 65.72 -58.45 16.38
C LYS A 105 66.77 -59.22 15.57
N GLU A 106 66.56 -59.36 14.26
CA GLU A 106 67.55 -59.97 13.35
C GLU A 106 68.74 -59.04 13.10
N ILE A 107 68.50 -57.74 12.93
CA ILE A 107 69.57 -56.74 12.83
C ILE A 107 70.44 -56.74 14.09
N GLU A 108 69.81 -56.79 15.27
CA GLU A 108 70.54 -56.81 16.55
C GLU A 108 71.39 -58.09 16.73
N ARG A 109 70.95 -59.22 16.16
CA ARG A 109 71.77 -60.46 16.11
C ARG A 109 72.92 -60.34 15.12
N ALA A 110 72.70 -59.73 13.96
CA ALA A 110 73.75 -59.51 12.97
C ALA A 110 74.86 -58.62 13.52
N TRP A 111 74.49 -57.53 14.22
CA TRP A 111 75.45 -56.65 14.90
C TRP A 111 76.30 -57.39 15.94
N LYS A 112 75.68 -58.23 16.80
CA LYS A 112 76.44 -59.04 17.77
C LYS A 112 77.39 -60.03 17.12
N MET A 113 77.06 -60.57 15.94
CA MET A 113 77.97 -61.45 15.20
C MET A 113 79.16 -60.69 14.61
N VAL A 114 78.94 -59.45 14.16
CA VAL A 114 80.01 -58.57 13.66
C VAL A 114 80.96 -58.19 14.80
N ASP A 115 80.44 -57.77 15.95
CA ASP A 115 81.25 -57.44 17.13
C ASP A 115 82.09 -58.65 17.60
N ALA A 116 81.49 -59.85 17.65
CA ALA A 116 82.20 -61.08 18.00
C ALA A 116 83.28 -61.47 16.98
N SER A 117 83.08 -61.13 15.70
CA SER A 117 84.09 -61.35 14.65
C SER A 117 85.24 -60.36 14.79
N HIS A 118 84.94 -59.10 15.10
CA HIS A 118 85.95 -58.05 15.27
C HIS A 118 86.81 -58.29 16.52
N GLU A 119 86.22 -58.78 17.61
CA GLU A 119 86.95 -59.17 18.82
C GLU A 119 87.89 -60.38 18.57
N LYS A 120 87.48 -61.33 17.72
CA LYS A 120 88.35 -62.44 17.28
C LYS A 120 89.50 -61.95 16.39
N GLU A 121 89.24 -61.00 15.49
CA GLU A 121 90.26 -60.39 14.64
C GLU A 121 91.31 -59.61 15.46
N GLN A 122 90.86 -58.87 16.48
CA GLN A 122 91.73 -58.13 17.38
C GLN A 122 92.70 -59.09 18.13
N ARG A 123 92.18 -60.20 18.67
CA ARG A 123 93.00 -61.24 19.33
C ARG A 123 93.97 -61.90 18.36
N ALA A 124 93.55 -62.15 17.12
CA ALA A 124 94.44 -62.70 16.09
C ALA A 124 95.58 -61.72 15.74
N ARG A 125 95.31 -60.41 15.66
CA ARG A 125 96.34 -59.39 15.43
C ARG A 125 97.34 -59.29 16.58
N GLU A 126 96.89 -59.35 17.83
CA GLU A 126 97.77 -59.37 19.01
C GLU A 126 98.67 -60.62 19.01
N THR A 127 98.11 -61.78 18.63
CA THR A 127 98.88 -63.04 18.53
C THR A 127 99.93 -62.98 17.42
N ILE A 128 99.59 -62.42 16.26
CA ILE A 128 100.54 -62.21 15.15
C ILE A 128 101.67 -61.26 15.56
N GLN A 129 101.37 -60.23 16.35
CA GLN A 129 102.37 -59.27 16.83
C GLN A 129 103.34 -59.92 17.84
N SER A 130 102.84 -60.81 18.70
CA SER A 130 103.66 -61.65 19.59
C SER A 130 104.59 -62.58 18.81
N LEU A 131 104.06 -63.32 17.82
CA LEU A 131 104.85 -64.25 17.01
C LEU A 131 105.91 -63.53 16.15
N LYS A 132 105.63 -62.31 15.68
CA LYS A 132 106.63 -61.48 14.99
C LYS A 132 107.79 -61.05 15.90
N LEU A 133 107.52 -60.84 17.19
CA LEU A 133 108.55 -60.53 18.19
C LEU A 133 109.41 -61.76 18.54
N GLU A 134 108.80 -62.95 18.59
CA GLU A 134 109.55 -64.22 18.75
C GLU A 134 110.41 -64.54 17.53
N ILE A 135 109.91 -64.34 16.31
CA ILE A 135 110.70 -64.53 15.08
C ILE A 135 111.87 -63.55 15.05
N ALA A 136 111.68 -62.29 15.46
CA ALA A 136 112.77 -61.31 15.55
C ALA A 136 113.83 -61.68 16.60
N ASN A 137 113.42 -62.34 17.70
CA ASN A 137 114.34 -62.80 18.74
C ASN A 137 115.07 -64.10 18.35
N LEU A 138 114.42 -65.01 17.61
CA LEU A 138 115.01 -66.25 17.12
C LEU A 138 115.93 -66.02 15.91
N SER A 139 115.59 -65.09 15.01
CA SER A 139 116.48 -64.67 13.92
C SER A 139 117.79 -64.03 14.42
N LYS A 140 117.79 -63.43 15.61
CA LYS A 140 118.99 -62.89 16.27
C LYS A 140 119.90 -63.97 16.88
N LEU A 141 119.39 -65.19 17.08
CA LEU A 141 120.13 -66.32 17.64
C LEU A 141 120.77 -67.23 16.58
N VAL A 142 120.34 -67.12 15.32
CA VAL A 142 120.78 -67.98 14.20
C VAL A 142 121.91 -67.35 13.36
N GLU A 143 122.28 -66.09 13.60
CA GLU A 143 123.42 -65.40 12.95
C GLU A 143 124.79 -65.64 13.65
N GLN A 144 124.89 -66.57 14.61
CA GLN A 144 126.17 -66.97 15.21
C GLN A 144 126.44 -68.47 15.05
N GLY A 145 127.44 -68.78 14.23
CA GLY A 145 128.33 -69.91 14.48
C GLY A 145 128.06 -71.18 13.67
N ALA A 146 128.68 -71.23 12.49
CA ALA A 146 128.99 -72.44 11.73
C ALA A 146 130.14 -73.26 12.36
N GLY A 147 130.24 -74.54 11.98
CA GLY A 147 131.50 -75.31 12.01
C GLY A 147 131.25 -76.83 12.17
N LEU A 148 131.51 -77.65 11.12
CA LEU A 148 132.79 -78.35 10.85
C LEU A 148 132.97 -79.54 11.84
N THR A 149 133.41 -80.78 11.52
CA THR A 149 134.46 -81.32 10.62
C THR A 149 134.52 -82.84 10.94
N MET A 150 134.64 -83.79 9.99
CA MET A 150 135.89 -84.39 9.43
C MET A 150 136.43 -85.63 10.18
N GLY A 151 136.82 -86.69 9.44
CA GLY A 151 137.72 -87.78 9.87
C GLY A 151 137.18 -89.21 9.64
N GLN A 152 137.33 -89.80 8.46
CA GLN A 152 138.41 -90.75 8.05
C GLN A 152 138.28 -92.22 8.53
N GLU A 153 137.93 -93.06 7.57
CA GLU A 153 138.54 -94.37 7.27
C GLU A 153 138.34 -95.58 8.23
N HIS A 154 137.13 -95.73 8.79
CA HIS A 154 136.40 -97.03 8.72
C HIS A 154 135.46 -97.07 7.49
N SER A 155 135.87 -96.28 6.50
CA SER A 155 135.02 -95.45 5.67
C SER A 155 134.61 -96.10 4.38
N VAL A 156 135.14 -97.21 3.91
CA VAL A 156 134.71 -97.70 2.57
C VAL A 156 133.46 -98.59 2.67
N ASN A 157 133.34 -99.40 3.72
CA ASN A 157 132.17 -100.27 3.92
C ASN A 157 131.02 -99.57 4.67
N GLU A 158 131.35 -98.72 5.65
CA GLU A 158 130.34 -97.81 6.20
C GLU A 158 129.98 -96.69 5.22
N LEU A 159 130.87 -96.15 4.36
CA LEU A 159 130.40 -95.24 3.30
C LEU A 159 129.63 -95.94 2.20
N LEU A 160 129.71 -97.25 1.96
CA LEU A 160 128.82 -97.88 0.98
C LEU A 160 127.41 -98.03 1.54
N LYS A 161 127.28 -98.43 2.81
CA LYS A 161 125.99 -98.44 3.53
C LYS A 161 125.47 -97.03 3.81
N ALA A 162 126.30 -96.13 4.29
CA ALA A 162 125.96 -94.72 4.49
C ALA A 162 125.78 -93.99 3.15
N LYS A 163 126.45 -94.38 2.05
CA LYS A 163 126.09 -93.89 0.71
C LYS A 163 124.74 -94.43 0.32
N GLU A 164 124.45 -95.71 0.45
CA GLU A 164 123.11 -96.24 0.12
C GLU A 164 122.03 -95.62 1.00
N GLU A 165 122.25 -95.51 2.31
CA GLU A 165 121.37 -94.84 3.27
C GLU A 165 121.26 -93.35 2.97
N LEU A 166 122.34 -92.59 2.78
CA LEU A 166 122.31 -91.17 2.38
C LEU A 166 121.78 -90.96 0.96
N THR A 167 121.89 -91.92 0.05
CA THR A 167 121.29 -91.85 -1.30
C THR A 167 119.78 -92.05 -1.17
N LYS A 168 119.37 -92.98 -0.30
CA LYS A 168 117.96 -93.21 0.03
C LYS A 168 117.37 -92.05 0.82
N GLU A 169 118.10 -91.50 1.78
CA GLU A 169 117.75 -90.29 2.55
C GLU A 169 117.72 -89.07 1.63
N ARG A 170 118.67 -88.94 0.69
CA ARG A 170 118.64 -87.91 -0.35
C ARG A 170 117.42 -88.09 -1.24
N ASP A 171 117.09 -89.30 -1.66
CA ASP A 171 115.93 -89.56 -2.52
C ASP A 171 114.60 -89.37 -1.78
N GLU A 172 114.54 -89.74 -0.50
CA GLU A 172 113.41 -89.48 0.40
C GLU A 172 113.28 -87.97 0.67
N GLN A 173 114.37 -87.26 0.96
CA GLN A 173 114.38 -85.80 1.13
C GLN A 173 114.12 -85.08 -0.20
N LEU A 174 114.56 -85.58 -1.35
CA LEU A 174 114.22 -85.01 -2.66
C LEU A 174 112.74 -85.24 -2.97
N ALA A 175 112.19 -86.42 -2.67
CA ALA A 175 110.76 -86.69 -2.80
C ALA A 175 109.94 -85.83 -1.83
N GLU A 176 110.43 -85.60 -0.62
CA GLU A 176 109.82 -84.72 0.37
C GLU A 176 109.93 -83.25 -0.07
N ILE A 177 111.05 -82.81 -0.61
CA ILE A 177 111.22 -81.48 -1.21
C ILE A 177 110.29 -81.29 -2.40
N VAL A 178 110.10 -82.30 -3.25
CA VAL A 178 109.13 -82.24 -4.36
C VAL A 178 107.71 -82.12 -3.83
N LYS A 179 107.30 -82.93 -2.84
CA LYS A 179 105.98 -82.81 -2.19
C LYS A 179 105.78 -81.48 -1.49
N LEU A 180 106.80 -80.98 -0.80
CA LEU A 180 106.77 -79.66 -0.15
C LEU A 180 106.71 -78.55 -1.18
N ARG A 181 107.39 -78.66 -2.33
CA ARG A 181 107.28 -77.70 -3.43
C ARG A 181 105.91 -77.72 -4.11
N GLU A 182 105.32 -78.89 -4.31
CA GLU A 182 103.96 -79.04 -4.82
C GLU A 182 102.95 -78.45 -3.83
N SER A 183 103.07 -78.76 -2.54
CA SER A 183 102.23 -78.18 -1.49
C SER A 183 102.41 -76.66 -1.35
N LEU A 184 103.64 -76.16 -1.50
CA LEU A 184 103.92 -74.71 -1.49
C LEU A 184 103.33 -74.01 -2.72
N ALA A 185 103.39 -74.63 -3.90
CA ALA A 185 102.78 -74.12 -5.12
C ALA A 185 101.24 -74.12 -5.03
N GLU A 186 100.66 -75.17 -4.45
CA GLU A 186 99.21 -75.24 -4.21
C GLU A 186 98.77 -74.21 -3.16
N ALA A 187 99.52 -74.04 -2.07
CA ALA A 187 99.28 -73.01 -1.07
C ALA A 187 99.42 -71.59 -1.66
N ALA A 188 100.41 -71.34 -2.51
CA ALA A 188 100.60 -70.07 -3.20
C ALA A 188 99.44 -69.75 -4.16
N ASN A 189 98.97 -70.74 -4.94
CA ASN A 189 97.79 -70.58 -5.79
C ASN A 189 96.52 -70.31 -4.97
N ASN A 190 96.33 -71.02 -3.86
CA ASN A 190 95.20 -70.80 -2.96
C ASN A 190 95.27 -69.42 -2.29
N GLN A 191 96.47 -68.95 -1.92
CA GLN A 191 96.68 -67.60 -1.40
C GLN A 191 96.36 -66.54 -2.46
N GLN A 192 96.86 -66.70 -3.69
CA GLN A 192 96.57 -65.76 -4.78
C GLN A 192 95.06 -65.70 -5.09
N LYS A 193 94.37 -66.85 -5.08
CA LYS A 193 92.93 -66.91 -5.27
C LYS A 193 92.17 -66.24 -4.12
N ALA A 194 92.58 -66.47 -2.87
CA ALA A 194 91.98 -65.82 -1.71
C ALA A 194 92.23 -64.29 -1.70
N GLU A 195 93.39 -63.83 -2.14
CA GLU A 195 93.69 -62.40 -2.30
C GLU A 195 92.84 -61.76 -3.40
N GLN A 196 92.60 -62.48 -4.50
CA GLN A 196 91.73 -62.05 -5.59
C GLN A 196 90.26 -61.98 -5.14
N ASP A 197 89.75 -63.02 -4.48
CA ASP A 197 88.40 -63.06 -3.91
C ASP A 197 88.21 -61.94 -2.86
N ARG A 198 89.25 -61.66 -2.06
CA ARG A 198 89.23 -60.55 -1.08
C ARG A 198 89.17 -59.20 -1.76
N ALA A 199 89.95 -58.97 -2.82
CA ALA A 199 89.92 -57.72 -3.59
C ALA A 199 88.56 -57.51 -4.27
N GLU A 200 87.95 -58.57 -4.80
CA GLU A 200 86.59 -58.53 -5.36
C GLU A 200 85.55 -58.20 -4.28
N ALA A 201 85.65 -58.80 -3.10
CA ALA A 201 84.77 -58.50 -1.97
C ALA A 201 84.95 -57.05 -1.46
N GLU A 202 86.19 -56.55 -1.37
CA GLU A 202 86.49 -55.15 -0.99
C GLU A 202 85.88 -54.15 -1.99
N ASN A 203 86.00 -54.43 -3.30
CA ASN A 203 85.35 -53.63 -4.34
C ASN A 203 83.82 -53.66 -4.21
N LYS A 204 83.25 -54.84 -3.94
CA LYS A 204 81.79 -54.99 -3.74
C LYS A 204 81.30 -54.23 -2.51
N ILE A 205 82.06 -54.24 -1.43
CA ILE A 205 81.75 -53.48 -0.21
C ILE A 205 81.81 -51.98 -0.51
N ALA A 206 82.79 -51.51 -1.28
CA ALA A 206 82.87 -50.10 -1.68
C ALA A 206 81.69 -49.66 -2.55
N GLU A 207 81.29 -50.49 -3.53
CA GLU A 207 80.08 -50.26 -4.34
C GLU A 207 78.82 -50.18 -3.48
N LEU A 208 78.63 -51.16 -2.57
CA LEU A 208 77.46 -51.20 -1.69
C LEU A 208 77.44 -50.03 -0.70
N ALA A 209 78.60 -49.59 -0.19
CA ALA A 209 78.70 -48.42 0.67
C ALA A 209 78.30 -47.14 -0.08
N GLN A 210 78.70 -47.01 -1.36
CA GLN A 210 78.28 -45.90 -2.21
C GLN A 210 76.77 -45.93 -2.49
N ASP A 211 76.21 -47.10 -2.77
CA ASP A 211 74.76 -47.28 -2.98
C ASP A 211 73.95 -46.95 -1.72
N ILE A 212 74.40 -47.41 -0.55
CA ILE A 212 73.78 -47.09 0.75
C ILE A 212 73.82 -45.57 0.98
N GLN A 213 74.91 -44.90 0.64
CA GLN A 213 75.03 -43.45 0.79
C GLN A 213 74.08 -42.70 -0.16
N VAL A 214 73.93 -43.15 -1.40
CA VAL A 214 72.96 -42.58 -2.37
C VAL A 214 71.53 -42.79 -1.86
N ARG A 215 71.17 -44.01 -1.43
CA ARG A 215 69.85 -44.32 -0.89
C ARG A 215 69.53 -43.54 0.39
N SER A 216 70.51 -43.35 1.27
CA SER A 216 70.38 -42.52 2.47
C SER A 216 70.09 -41.05 2.12
N ASN A 217 70.80 -40.50 1.13
CA ASN A 217 70.56 -39.14 0.65
C ASN A 217 69.18 -38.99 -0.02
N GLU A 218 68.75 -39.99 -0.80
CA GLU A 218 67.40 -40.04 -1.37
C GLU A 218 66.32 -40.07 -0.28
N ALA A 219 66.49 -40.92 0.74
CA ALA A 219 65.56 -41.02 1.87
C ALA A 219 65.47 -39.69 2.65
N GLN A 220 66.60 -39.02 2.89
CA GLN A 220 66.60 -37.70 3.54
C GLN A 220 65.91 -36.62 2.70
N ARG A 221 66.12 -36.61 1.38
CA ARG A 221 65.42 -35.68 0.47
C ARG A 221 63.93 -35.91 0.50
N GLU A 222 63.48 -37.17 0.46
CA GLU A 222 62.06 -37.48 0.46
C GLU A 222 61.41 -37.23 1.82
N THR A 223 62.14 -37.41 2.92
CA THR A 223 61.68 -37.02 4.27
C THR A 223 61.48 -35.51 4.37
N ARG A 224 62.44 -34.70 3.88
CA ARG A 224 62.30 -33.24 3.84
C ARG A 224 61.14 -32.79 2.95
N ARG A 225 60.93 -33.48 1.82
CA ARG A 225 59.80 -33.22 0.91
C ARG A 225 58.47 -33.53 1.57
N LYS A 226 58.38 -34.67 2.28
CA LYS A 226 57.21 -35.04 3.08
C LYS A 226 56.91 -34.00 4.16
N GLU A 227 57.92 -33.60 4.94
CA GLU A 227 57.73 -32.57 5.98
C GLU A 227 57.26 -31.23 5.42
N LYS A 228 57.76 -30.84 4.24
CA LYS A 228 57.31 -29.62 3.55
C LYS A 228 55.84 -29.75 3.13
N LEU A 229 55.47 -30.87 2.50
CA LEU A 229 54.09 -31.14 2.08
C LEU A 229 53.13 -31.25 3.28
N ASP A 230 53.56 -31.84 4.40
CA ASP A 230 52.74 -31.92 5.63
C ASP A 230 52.50 -30.53 6.25
N ARG A 231 53.48 -29.62 6.18
CA ARG A 231 53.30 -28.23 6.61
C ARG A 231 52.36 -27.47 5.69
N GLU A 232 52.53 -27.59 4.37
CA GLU A 232 51.64 -27.00 3.37
C GLU A 232 50.21 -27.52 3.53
N LEU A 233 50.03 -28.83 3.73
CA LEU A 233 48.72 -29.44 3.99
C LEU A 233 48.06 -28.92 5.27
N LYS A 234 48.82 -28.79 6.37
CA LYS A 234 48.31 -28.21 7.62
C LYS A 234 47.90 -26.75 7.43
N GLN A 235 48.71 -25.97 6.73
CA GLN A 235 48.42 -24.57 6.46
C GLN A 235 47.18 -24.42 5.59
N SER A 236 47.08 -25.18 4.50
CA SER A 236 45.88 -25.18 3.64
C SER A 236 44.63 -25.63 4.40
N LYS A 237 44.72 -26.62 5.29
CA LYS A 237 43.57 -27.02 6.14
C LYS A 237 43.11 -25.89 7.07
N LEU A 238 44.05 -25.17 7.66
CA LEU A 238 43.76 -24.06 8.58
C LEU A 238 43.15 -22.86 7.84
N GLU A 239 43.64 -22.56 6.64
CA GLU A 239 43.03 -21.58 5.73
C GLU A 239 41.62 -22.02 5.30
N LEU A 240 41.39 -23.31 5.03
CA LEU A 240 40.08 -23.86 4.67
C LEU A 240 39.08 -23.75 5.83
N GLU A 241 39.51 -24.03 7.07
CA GLU A 241 38.68 -23.82 8.26
C GLU A 241 38.36 -22.34 8.50
N GLN A 242 39.33 -21.43 8.32
CA GLN A 242 39.09 -19.99 8.37
C GLN A 242 38.07 -19.55 7.31
N LYS A 243 38.26 -19.97 6.05
CA LYS A 243 37.33 -19.65 4.97
C LYS A 243 35.95 -20.25 5.19
N ALA A 244 35.85 -21.45 5.75
CA ALA A 244 34.58 -22.04 6.14
C ALA A 244 33.88 -21.23 7.25
N GLY A 245 34.64 -20.72 8.23
CA GLY A 245 34.16 -19.79 9.25
C GLY A 245 33.65 -18.47 8.66
N ASP A 246 34.40 -17.87 7.75
CA ASP A 246 34.02 -16.64 7.04
C ASP A 246 32.73 -16.85 6.22
N ILE A 247 32.63 -17.96 5.48
CA ILE A 247 31.44 -18.34 4.71
C ILE A 247 30.23 -18.47 5.63
N LYS A 248 30.38 -19.12 6.79
CA LYS A 248 29.29 -19.29 7.75
C LYS A 248 28.83 -17.95 8.32
N THR A 249 29.76 -17.03 8.57
CA THR A 249 29.48 -15.67 9.06
C THR A 249 28.76 -14.84 7.98
N MET A 250 29.23 -14.92 6.73
CA MET A 250 28.62 -14.25 5.58
C MET A 250 27.22 -14.81 5.27
N GLN A 251 27.01 -16.13 5.40
CA GLN A 251 25.68 -16.73 5.28
C GLN A 251 24.72 -16.21 6.36
N LEU A 252 25.20 -16.04 7.60
CA LEU A 252 24.39 -15.51 8.69
C LEU A 252 24.03 -14.04 8.48
N GLN A 253 24.95 -13.24 7.93
CA GLN A 253 24.68 -11.86 7.51
C GLN A 253 23.71 -11.80 6.33
N ALA A 254 23.90 -12.64 5.30
CA ALA A 254 23.00 -12.70 4.15
C ALA A 254 21.58 -13.10 4.57
N GLN A 255 21.44 -14.03 5.53
CA GLN A 255 20.15 -14.40 6.10
C GLN A 255 19.49 -13.23 6.84
N ARG A 256 20.24 -12.48 7.66
CA ARG A 256 19.72 -11.26 8.31
C ARG A 256 19.26 -10.21 7.31
N TYR A 257 20.06 -9.94 6.27
CA TYR A 257 19.65 -9.01 5.21
C TYR A 257 18.40 -9.50 4.47
N LYS A 258 18.24 -10.81 4.29
CA LYS A 258 17.04 -11.39 3.67
C LYS A 258 15.80 -11.20 4.55
N ASP A 259 15.93 -11.36 5.86
CA ASP A 259 14.86 -11.13 6.82
C ASP A 259 14.48 -9.63 6.88
N ASP A 260 15.48 -8.73 6.84
CA ASP A 260 15.28 -7.28 6.79
C ASP A 260 14.62 -6.82 5.48
N ILE A 261 15.03 -7.39 4.33
CA ILE A 261 14.37 -7.17 3.03
C ILE A 261 12.90 -7.60 3.12
N GLY A 262 12.60 -8.78 3.67
CA GLY A 262 11.21 -9.23 3.84
C GLY A 262 10.38 -8.30 4.73
N ARG A 263 10.96 -7.75 5.80
CA ARG A 263 10.32 -6.72 6.64
C ARG A 263 10.06 -5.43 5.86
N LEU A 264 11.05 -4.93 5.14
CA LEU A 264 10.94 -3.71 4.34
C LEU A 264 9.94 -3.87 3.19
N GLU A 265 9.88 -5.03 2.53
CA GLU A 265 8.88 -5.34 1.50
C GLU A 265 7.46 -5.35 2.07
N THR A 266 7.29 -5.88 3.29
CA THR A 266 6.00 -5.86 3.98
C THR A 266 5.57 -4.44 4.33
N GLN A 267 6.48 -3.62 4.87
CA GLN A 267 6.23 -2.20 5.15
C GLN A 267 5.95 -1.40 3.87
N LEU A 268 6.68 -1.65 2.79
CA LEU A 268 6.45 -1.02 1.49
C LEU A 268 5.06 -1.37 0.94
N LYS A 269 4.62 -2.62 1.12
CA LYS A 269 3.29 -3.07 0.71
C LYS A 269 2.19 -2.39 1.51
N GLU A 270 2.36 -2.26 2.83
CA GLU A 270 1.43 -1.52 3.70
C GLU A 270 1.38 -0.03 3.32
N GLN A 271 2.53 0.61 3.10
CA GLN A 271 2.63 2.00 2.64
C GLN A 271 1.97 2.20 1.27
N LYS A 272 2.14 1.27 0.31
CA LYS A 272 1.46 1.32 -0.99
C LYS A 272 -0.06 1.21 -0.86
N ILE A 273 -0.56 0.32 -0.01
CA ILE A 273 -2.01 0.19 0.24
C ILE A 273 -2.55 1.50 0.86
N LEU A 274 -1.80 2.09 1.79
CA LEU A 274 -2.17 3.35 2.43
C LEU A 274 -2.17 4.50 1.41
N PHE A 275 -1.14 4.57 0.56
CA PHE A 275 -1.04 5.54 -0.52
C PHE A 275 -2.21 5.41 -1.52
N GLU A 276 -2.51 4.20 -2.02
CA GLU A 276 -3.65 3.97 -2.91
C GLU A 276 -4.98 4.38 -2.27
N ARG A 277 -5.13 4.19 -0.94
CA ARG A 277 -6.32 4.61 -0.22
C ARG A 277 -6.42 6.14 -0.13
N THR A 278 -5.30 6.82 0.17
CA THR A 278 -5.26 8.29 0.19
C THR A 278 -5.46 8.91 -1.19
N VAL A 279 -4.94 8.29 -2.26
CA VAL A 279 -5.18 8.72 -3.65
C VAL A 279 -6.67 8.60 -4.01
N LYS A 280 -7.32 7.49 -3.64
CA LYS A 280 -8.77 7.33 -3.83
C LYS A 280 -9.58 8.35 -3.04
N GLU A 281 -9.18 8.65 -1.80
CA GLU A 281 -9.82 9.70 -1.00
C GLU A 281 -9.63 11.09 -1.62
N MET A 282 -8.45 11.38 -2.16
CA MET A 282 -8.16 12.62 -2.87
C MET A 282 -8.95 12.74 -4.18
N ASP A 283 -9.11 11.66 -4.94
CA ASP A 283 -9.94 11.63 -6.14
C ASP A 283 -11.42 11.88 -5.81
N VAL A 284 -11.92 11.30 -4.72
CA VAL A 284 -13.29 11.56 -4.24
C VAL A 284 -13.45 13.01 -3.79
N LEU A 285 -12.46 13.57 -3.09
CA LEU A 285 -12.48 14.99 -2.73
C LEU A 285 -12.42 15.90 -3.96
N ASN A 286 -11.57 15.60 -4.94
CA ASN A 286 -11.47 16.36 -6.19
C ASN A 286 -12.77 16.31 -6.99
N GLN A 287 -13.43 15.15 -7.06
CA GLN A 287 -14.76 15.04 -7.68
C GLN A 287 -15.81 15.87 -6.95
N ARG A 288 -15.78 15.90 -5.61
CA ARG A 288 -16.66 16.77 -4.82
C ARG A 288 -16.36 18.25 -5.03
N PHE A 289 -15.09 18.63 -5.04
CA PHE A 289 -14.66 20.01 -5.28
C PHE A 289 -15.07 20.49 -6.66
N SER A 290 -14.83 19.69 -7.70
CA SER A 290 -15.22 20.02 -9.08
C SER A 290 -16.74 20.13 -9.24
N LYS A 291 -17.52 19.29 -8.55
CA LYS A 291 -18.98 19.38 -8.52
C LYS A 291 -19.45 20.65 -7.81
N LEU A 292 -18.85 20.98 -6.66
CA LEU A 292 -19.18 22.19 -5.91
C LEU A 292 -18.82 23.47 -6.69
N GLN A 293 -17.73 23.42 -7.45
CA GLN A 293 -17.32 24.49 -8.36
C GLN A 293 -18.32 24.65 -9.52
N GLN A 294 -18.79 23.55 -10.12
CA GLN A 294 -19.86 23.61 -11.12
C GLN A 294 -21.15 24.16 -10.54
N ASP A 295 -21.56 23.71 -9.35
CA ASP A 295 -22.77 24.21 -8.68
C ASP A 295 -22.64 25.71 -8.39
N TYR A 296 -21.46 26.19 -7.97
CA TYR A 296 -21.17 27.60 -7.76
C TYR A 296 -21.23 28.43 -9.05
N GLU A 297 -20.62 27.95 -10.14
CA GLU A 297 -20.72 28.59 -11.46
C GLU A 297 -22.17 28.63 -11.96
N GLN A 298 -22.95 27.58 -11.70
CA GLN A 298 -24.35 27.52 -12.07
C GLN A 298 -25.21 28.50 -11.25
N GLN A 299 -24.90 28.69 -9.96
CA GLN A 299 -25.52 29.72 -9.13
C GLN A 299 -25.16 31.14 -9.58
N LEU A 300 -23.90 31.38 -9.98
CA LEU A 300 -23.47 32.65 -10.57
C LEU A 300 -24.26 32.98 -11.84
N ILE A 301 -24.39 32.02 -12.76
CA ILE A 301 -25.21 32.17 -13.97
C ILE A 301 -26.68 32.45 -13.63
N SER A 302 -27.22 31.77 -12.61
CA SER A 302 -28.58 32.01 -12.14
C SER A 302 -28.75 33.41 -11.54
N CYS A 303 -27.77 33.89 -10.77
CA CYS A 303 -27.77 35.25 -10.22
C CYS A 303 -27.69 36.31 -11.32
N ASP A 304 -26.84 36.12 -12.32
CA ASP A 304 -26.74 37.01 -13.49
C ASP A 304 -28.03 37.01 -14.31
N GLY A 305 -28.64 35.83 -14.50
CA GLY A 305 -29.95 35.71 -15.15
C GLY A 305 -31.06 36.45 -14.39
N LEU A 306 -31.13 36.29 -13.07
CA LEU A 306 -32.07 37.02 -12.23
C LEU A 306 -31.78 38.53 -12.22
N ALA A 307 -30.52 38.95 -12.26
CA ALA A 307 -30.15 40.35 -12.35
C ALA A 307 -30.59 40.97 -13.68
N GLN A 308 -30.39 40.27 -14.80
CA GLN A 308 -30.91 40.69 -16.11
C GLN A 308 -32.44 40.74 -16.12
N GLU A 309 -33.12 39.74 -15.56
CA GLU A 309 -34.58 39.74 -15.46
C GLU A 309 -35.08 40.90 -14.60
N ASN A 310 -34.40 41.21 -13.49
CA ASN A 310 -34.76 42.35 -12.66
C ASN A 310 -34.53 43.68 -13.42
N GLN A 311 -33.49 43.77 -14.24
CA GLN A 311 -33.21 44.94 -15.08
C GLN A 311 -34.24 45.12 -16.19
N THR A 312 -34.70 44.04 -16.83
CA THR A 312 -35.80 44.08 -17.81
C THR A 312 -37.11 44.45 -17.14
N ARG A 313 -37.42 43.92 -15.96
CA ARG A 313 -38.61 44.31 -15.18
C ARG A 313 -38.60 45.78 -14.76
N VAL A 314 -37.45 46.33 -14.38
CA VAL A 314 -37.29 47.76 -14.10
C VAL A 314 -37.53 48.59 -15.36
N ALA A 315 -37.03 48.15 -16.52
CA ALA A 315 -37.28 48.83 -17.80
C ALA A 315 -38.77 48.76 -18.20
N GLU A 316 -39.43 47.61 -18.02
CA GLU A 316 -40.87 47.44 -18.22
C GLU A 316 -41.69 48.35 -17.29
N LEU A 317 -41.33 48.42 -16.00
CA LEU A 317 -41.98 49.29 -15.03
C LEU A 317 -41.83 50.76 -15.44
N LYS A 318 -40.64 51.19 -15.88
CA LYS A 318 -40.41 52.54 -16.36
C LYS A 318 -41.23 52.86 -17.61
N ALA A 319 -41.30 51.93 -18.57
CA ALA A 319 -42.16 52.09 -19.75
C ALA A 319 -43.64 52.18 -19.37
N LYS A 320 -44.09 51.42 -18.37
CA LYS A 320 -45.45 51.50 -17.83
C LYS A 320 -45.70 52.79 -17.05
N GLU A 321 -44.72 53.31 -16.32
CA GLU A 321 -44.78 54.62 -15.65
C GLU A 321 -44.86 55.76 -16.67
N ASP A 322 -44.10 55.68 -17.76
CA ASP A 322 -44.14 56.62 -18.88
C ASP A 322 -45.50 56.55 -19.61
N GLU A 323 -46.04 55.34 -19.87
CA GLU A 323 -47.40 55.14 -20.37
C GLU A 323 -48.46 55.74 -19.43
N ILE A 324 -48.33 55.54 -18.10
CA ILE A 324 -49.21 56.16 -17.10
C ILE A 324 -49.06 57.69 -17.12
N GLY A 325 -47.86 58.21 -17.35
CA GLY A 325 -47.59 59.63 -17.54
C GLY A 325 -48.34 60.19 -18.75
N VAL A 326 -48.23 59.53 -19.90
CA VAL A 326 -48.97 59.87 -21.12
C VAL A 326 -50.48 59.79 -20.87
N LEU A 327 -50.97 58.69 -20.27
CA LEU A 327 -52.38 58.52 -19.93
C LEU A 327 -52.88 59.57 -18.94
N LYS A 328 -52.06 60.05 -18.00
CA LYS A 328 -52.42 61.18 -17.11
C LYS A 328 -52.54 62.48 -17.89
N THR A 329 -51.62 62.77 -18.82
CA THR A 329 -51.72 63.96 -19.68
C THR A 329 -52.93 63.89 -20.61
N ASP A 330 -53.21 62.70 -21.16
CA ASP A 330 -54.41 62.44 -21.94
C ASP A 330 -55.67 62.51 -21.11
N THR A 331 -55.66 62.08 -19.84
CA THR A 331 -56.79 62.23 -18.92
C THR A 331 -57.07 63.71 -18.67
N VAL A 332 -56.06 64.56 -18.48
CA VAL A 332 -56.25 66.02 -18.36
C VAL A 332 -56.80 66.62 -19.65
N ARG A 333 -56.29 66.20 -20.82
CA ARG A 333 -56.79 66.63 -22.14
C ARG A 333 -58.25 66.20 -22.37
N LEU A 334 -58.57 64.95 -22.08
CA LEU A 334 -59.90 64.35 -22.19
C LEU A 334 -60.88 64.93 -21.18
N THR A 335 -60.44 65.33 -19.98
CA THR A 335 -61.32 65.99 -18.99
C THR A 335 -61.72 67.39 -19.48
N LYS A 336 -60.80 68.16 -20.08
CA LYS A 336 -61.12 69.44 -20.75
C LYS A 336 -62.03 69.24 -21.97
N MET A 337 -61.81 68.16 -22.72
CA MET A 337 -62.65 67.81 -23.86
C MET A 337 -64.04 67.34 -23.41
N ARG A 338 -64.15 66.62 -22.28
CA ARG A 338 -65.41 66.16 -21.65
C ARG A 338 -66.25 67.33 -21.17
N GLU A 339 -65.66 68.39 -20.61
CA GLU A 339 -66.37 69.62 -20.25
C GLU A 339 -66.92 70.36 -21.48
N THR A 340 -66.21 70.28 -22.61
CA THR A 340 -66.64 70.86 -23.89
C THR A 340 -67.74 70.01 -24.55
N ILE A 341 -67.64 68.68 -24.46
CA ILE A 341 -68.60 67.72 -25.00
C ILE A 341 -69.85 67.62 -24.12
N GLN A 342 -69.79 67.80 -22.80
CA GLN A 342 -70.98 67.87 -21.93
C GLN A 342 -71.93 69.04 -22.29
N ARG A 343 -71.40 70.11 -22.90
CA ARG A 343 -72.23 71.19 -23.47
C ARG A 343 -72.89 70.79 -24.80
N LYS A 344 -72.26 69.89 -25.56
CA LYS A 344 -72.79 69.34 -26.83
C LYS A 344 -73.67 68.09 -26.64
N LEU A 345 -73.50 67.34 -25.55
CA LEU A 345 -74.23 66.10 -25.24
C LEU A 345 -75.71 66.37 -24.91
N ARG A 346 -76.03 67.52 -24.29
CA ARG A 346 -77.42 67.99 -24.14
C ARG A 346 -78.13 68.27 -25.47
N GLN A 347 -77.38 68.37 -26.57
CA GLN A 347 -77.89 68.63 -27.92
C GLN A 347 -77.99 67.34 -28.78
N VAL A 348 -77.35 66.24 -28.35
CA VAL A 348 -77.27 64.96 -29.08
C VAL A 348 -78.07 63.86 -28.38
N GLU A 349 -78.43 64.02 -27.10
CA GLU A 349 -79.38 63.14 -26.39
C GLU A 349 -80.77 63.09 -27.06
N GLU A 350 -81.12 64.09 -27.89
CA GLU A 350 -82.34 64.14 -28.71
C GLU A 350 -82.23 63.30 -30.02
N GLN A 351 -81.02 62.91 -30.43
CA GLN A 351 -80.75 62.15 -31.67
C GLN A 351 -80.38 60.67 -31.42
N LYS A 352 -80.34 60.24 -30.15
CA LYS A 352 -79.92 58.88 -29.72
C LYS A 352 -81.02 57.82 -29.89
N GLY A 353 -82.29 58.20 -30.02
CA GLY A 353 -83.42 57.26 -30.15
C GLY A 353 -83.34 56.35 -31.39
N ASP A 354 -82.76 56.83 -32.49
CA ASP A 354 -82.82 56.14 -33.78
C ASP A 354 -81.69 55.12 -34.01
N THR A 355 -80.66 55.10 -33.16
CA THR A 355 -79.48 54.23 -33.32
C THR A 355 -79.42 53.04 -32.35
N GLU A 356 -80.45 52.86 -31.51
CA GLU A 356 -80.56 51.72 -30.60
C GLU A 356 -81.07 50.44 -31.32
N GLN A 357 -81.72 50.57 -32.49
CA GLN A 357 -82.36 49.48 -33.24
C GLN A 357 -81.41 48.65 -34.14
N GLN A 358 -80.18 49.13 -34.40
CA GLN A 358 -79.19 48.41 -35.22
C GLN A 358 -78.20 47.55 -34.40
N LYS A 359 -78.32 47.56 -33.07
CA LYS A 359 -77.42 46.89 -32.13
C LYS A 359 -77.80 45.43 -31.83
N GLU A 360 -79.05 45.03 -32.07
CA GLU A 360 -79.53 43.67 -31.76
C GLU A 360 -79.13 42.62 -32.81
N THR A 361 -78.90 43.01 -34.06
CA THR A 361 -78.58 42.11 -35.17
C THR A 361 -77.14 41.59 -35.18
N LEU A 362 -76.19 42.29 -34.52
CA LEU A 362 -74.76 41.90 -34.51
C LEU A 362 -74.36 41.04 -33.29
N LYS A 363 -75.25 40.81 -32.33
CA LYS A 363 -74.99 39.95 -31.15
C LYS A 363 -75.11 38.45 -31.43
N SER A 364 -75.80 38.04 -32.49
CA SER A 364 -76.04 36.63 -32.82
C SER A 364 -74.88 35.95 -33.55
N GLN A 365 -73.94 36.71 -34.13
CA GLN A 365 -72.80 36.16 -34.90
C GLN A 365 -71.56 35.86 -34.03
N ILE A 366 -71.46 36.42 -32.83
CA ILE A 366 -70.28 36.29 -31.94
C ILE A 366 -70.25 34.93 -31.20
N ILE A 367 -71.41 34.35 -30.90
CA ILE A 367 -71.52 33.11 -30.09
C ILE A 367 -71.04 31.86 -30.87
N ALA A 368 -71.01 31.91 -32.20
CA ALA A 368 -70.56 30.79 -33.03
C ALA A 368 -69.02 30.65 -33.10
N LEU A 369 -68.29 31.77 -33.09
CA LEU A 369 -66.82 31.81 -33.22
C LEU A 369 -66.09 31.51 -31.90
N GLU A 370 -66.72 31.75 -30.75
CA GLU A 370 -66.13 31.46 -29.43
C GLU A 370 -66.03 29.95 -29.12
N ARG A 371 -66.88 29.12 -29.75
CA ARG A 371 -66.87 27.65 -29.54
C ARG A 371 -65.80 26.91 -30.35
N GLU A 372 -65.34 27.47 -31.47
CA GLU A 372 -64.26 26.89 -32.29
C GLU A 372 -62.87 27.15 -31.69
N ILE A 373 -62.68 28.30 -31.02
CA ILE A 373 -61.40 28.70 -30.42
C ILE A 373 -61.07 27.86 -29.16
N GLU A 374 -62.08 27.47 -28.38
CA GLU A 374 -61.89 26.66 -27.17
C GLU A 374 -61.51 25.20 -27.47
N SER A 375 -62.01 24.65 -28.59
CA SER A 375 -61.65 23.31 -29.06
C SER A 375 -60.20 23.22 -29.55
N ASN A 376 -59.73 24.24 -30.29
CA ASN A 376 -58.36 24.27 -30.79
C ASN A 376 -57.31 24.52 -29.69
N LYS A 377 -57.66 25.23 -28.61
CA LYS A 377 -56.75 25.42 -27.46
C LYS A 377 -56.48 24.12 -26.69
N LYS A 378 -57.50 23.26 -26.51
CA LYS A 378 -57.34 21.94 -25.87
C LYS A 378 -56.48 20.98 -26.71
N GLN A 379 -56.57 21.05 -28.03
CA GLN A 379 -55.74 20.23 -28.92
C GLN A 379 -54.26 20.65 -28.88
N VAL A 380 -53.98 21.96 -28.85
CA VAL A 380 -52.60 22.50 -28.75
C VAL A 380 -51.92 22.16 -27.42
N GLU A 381 -52.66 22.10 -26.29
CA GLU A 381 -52.09 21.67 -25.00
C GLU A 381 -51.79 20.17 -24.94
N MET A 382 -52.58 19.33 -25.62
CA MET A 382 -52.30 17.89 -25.75
C MET A 382 -51.09 17.63 -26.64
N ASP A 383 -50.98 18.33 -27.77
CA ASP A 383 -49.85 18.20 -28.69
C ASP A 383 -48.55 18.71 -28.05
N ARG A 384 -48.61 19.74 -27.20
CA ARG A 384 -47.45 20.26 -26.45
C ARG A 384 -46.92 19.26 -25.41
N LYS A 385 -47.80 18.55 -24.70
CA LYS A 385 -47.40 17.46 -23.79
C LYS A 385 -46.81 16.27 -24.54
N ALA A 386 -47.39 15.89 -25.68
CA ALA A 386 -46.85 14.83 -26.52
C ALA A 386 -45.46 15.18 -27.09
N ILE A 387 -45.22 16.45 -27.44
CA ILE A 387 -43.91 16.93 -27.89
C ILE A 387 -42.89 16.90 -26.73
N ASP A 388 -43.25 17.34 -25.52
CA ASP A 388 -42.34 17.32 -24.37
C ASP A 388 -41.96 15.89 -23.93
N ASP A 389 -42.91 14.95 -24.01
CA ASP A 389 -42.65 13.53 -23.74
C ASP A 389 -41.76 12.89 -24.83
N LEU A 390 -41.98 13.22 -26.11
CA LEU A 390 -41.12 12.78 -27.22
C LEU A 390 -39.71 13.40 -27.17
N VAL A 391 -39.56 14.64 -26.68
CA VAL A 391 -38.25 15.28 -26.46
C VAL A 391 -37.50 14.62 -25.30
N ARG A 392 -38.19 14.24 -24.22
CA ARG A 392 -37.60 13.44 -23.13
C ARG A 392 -37.20 12.04 -23.61
N GLU A 393 -38.04 11.36 -24.37
CA GLU A 393 -37.68 10.06 -24.95
C GLU A 393 -36.51 10.18 -25.92
N ARG A 394 -36.49 11.21 -26.78
CA ARG A 394 -35.35 11.52 -27.66
C ARG A 394 -34.07 11.72 -26.86
N ASP A 395 -34.09 12.50 -25.79
CA ASP A 395 -32.90 12.81 -25.01
C ASP A 395 -32.38 11.59 -24.22
N ILE A 396 -33.29 10.75 -23.71
CA ILE A 396 -32.94 9.49 -23.07
C ILE A 396 -32.36 8.50 -24.11
N LEU A 397 -32.99 8.39 -25.29
CA LEU A 397 -32.49 7.58 -26.41
C LEU A 397 -31.15 8.07 -26.93
N ASN A 398 -30.93 9.38 -27.03
CA ASN A 398 -29.68 9.97 -27.50
C ASN A 398 -28.56 9.78 -26.46
N LYS A 399 -28.86 9.86 -25.16
CA LYS A 399 -27.90 9.52 -24.08
C LYS A 399 -27.56 8.02 -24.08
N ASN A 400 -28.53 7.16 -24.33
CA ASN A 400 -28.31 5.72 -24.45
C ASN A 400 -27.54 5.36 -25.73
N LEU A 401 -27.80 6.06 -26.84
CA LEU A 401 -27.06 5.91 -28.09
C LEU A 401 -25.61 6.38 -27.95
N LEU A 402 -25.33 7.50 -27.24
CA LEU A 402 -23.97 7.95 -26.97
C LEU A 402 -23.21 6.99 -26.03
N LYS A 403 -23.89 6.43 -25.03
CA LYS A 403 -23.31 5.40 -24.14
C LYS A 403 -23.04 4.10 -24.89
N ALA A 404 -23.97 3.66 -25.74
CA ALA A 404 -23.79 2.50 -26.60
C ALA A 404 -22.67 2.74 -27.62
N ALA A 405 -22.63 3.89 -28.30
CA ALA A 405 -21.57 4.25 -29.25
C ALA A 405 -20.19 4.30 -28.59
N ASN A 406 -20.06 4.86 -27.38
CA ASN A 406 -18.81 4.85 -26.64
C ASN A 406 -18.40 3.44 -26.16
N ALA A 407 -19.35 2.59 -25.79
CA ALA A 407 -19.09 1.19 -25.48
C ALA A 407 -18.64 0.40 -26.72
N THR A 408 -19.29 0.62 -27.86
CA THR A 408 -18.93 0.02 -29.15
C THR A 408 -17.57 0.52 -29.65
N GLN A 409 -17.23 1.80 -29.43
CA GLN A 409 -15.92 2.35 -29.77
C GLN A 409 -14.80 1.76 -28.89
N LYS A 410 -15.05 1.53 -27.60
CA LYS A 410 -14.13 0.81 -26.72
C LYS A 410 -13.95 -0.64 -27.15
N GLN A 411 -15.04 -1.32 -27.53
CA GLN A 411 -14.99 -2.69 -28.03
C GLN A 411 -14.25 -2.78 -29.38
N LEU A 412 -14.43 -1.80 -30.28
CA LEU A 412 -13.73 -1.71 -31.55
C LEU A 412 -12.21 -1.52 -31.35
N ASN A 413 -11.82 -0.67 -30.40
CA ASN A 413 -10.41 -0.48 -30.06
C ASN A 413 -9.80 -1.75 -29.44
N LEU A 414 -10.56 -2.48 -28.61
CA LEU A 414 -10.15 -3.78 -28.06
C LEU A 414 -9.97 -4.83 -29.18
N VAL A 415 -10.90 -4.87 -30.13
CA VAL A 415 -10.84 -5.77 -31.30
C VAL A 415 -9.63 -5.45 -32.18
N LYS A 416 -9.33 -4.17 -32.44
CA LYS A 416 -8.13 -3.76 -33.18
C LYS A 416 -6.83 -4.16 -32.46
N LEU A 417 -6.79 -4.03 -31.14
CA LEU A 417 -5.66 -4.47 -30.33
C LEU A 417 -5.47 -6.00 -30.39
N HIS A 418 -6.58 -6.75 -30.32
CA HIS A 418 -6.55 -8.21 -30.45
C HIS A 418 -6.22 -8.66 -31.88
N GLU A 419 -6.64 -7.96 -32.93
CA GLU A 419 -6.22 -8.23 -34.31
C GLU A 419 -4.73 -7.97 -34.53
N GLN A 420 -4.18 -6.91 -33.93
CA GLN A 420 -2.74 -6.64 -33.97
C GLN A 420 -1.95 -7.72 -33.21
N SER A 421 -2.43 -8.15 -32.03
CA SER A 421 -1.85 -9.25 -31.27
C SER A 421 -1.94 -10.58 -32.02
N LYS A 422 -3.06 -10.83 -32.71
CA LYS A 422 -3.25 -12.02 -33.56
C LYS A 422 -2.27 -12.04 -34.73
N LYS A 423 -2.07 -10.91 -35.43
CA LYS A 423 -1.06 -10.80 -36.49
C LYS A 423 0.36 -11.07 -35.99
N ASN A 424 0.72 -10.57 -34.82
CA ASN A 424 2.03 -10.83 -34.23
C ASN A 424 2.21 -12.33 -33.89
N LEU A 425 1.19 -12.95 -33.31
CA LEU A 425 1.21 -14.39 -33.01
C LEU A 425 1.20 -15.26 -34.28
N GLU A 426 0.50 -14.85 -35.33
CA GLU A 426 0.52 -15.53 -36.64
C GLU A 426 1.91 -15.45 -37.30
N GLN A 427 2.60 -14.30 -37.17
CA GLN A 427 3.99 -14.12 -37.63
C GLN A 427 4.96 -15.01 -36.84
N GLU A 428 4.79 -15.10 -35.51
CA GLU A 428 5.60 -15.98 -34.66
C GLU A 428 5.37 -17.46 -35.00
N ILE A 429 4.11 -17.89 -35.21
CA ILE A 429 3.79 -19.25 -35.63
C ILE A 429 4.42 -19.57 -37.00
N GLN A 430 4.44 -18.62 -37.92
CA GLN A 430 5.09 -18.80 -39.22
C GLN A 430 6.61 -18.96 -39.07
N ASN A 431 7.25 -18.15 -38.24
CA ASN A 431 8.69 -18.27 -37.93
C ASN A 431 9.01 -19.63 -37.30
N TYR A 432 8.17 -20.13 -36.37
CA TYR A 432 8.36 -21.45 -35.78
C TYR A 432 8.14 -22.60 -36.78
N LYS A 433 7.23 -22.45 -37.76
CA LYS A 433 7.06 -23.41 -38.86
C LYS A 433 8.30 -23.48 -39.75
N ASP A 434 8.86 -22.34 -40.10
CA ASP A 434 10.05 -22.26 -40.95
C ASP A 434 11.28 -22.88 -40.24
N GLU A 435 11.40 -22.66 -38.92
CA GLU A 435 12.47 -23.24 -38.12
C GLU A 435 12.31 -24.76 -37.92
N ALA A 436 11.08 -25.23 -37.69
CA ALA A 436 10.77 -26.66 -37.67
C ALA A 436 11.08 -27.34 -39.02
N GLN A 437 10.89 -26.65 -40.14
CA GLN A 437 11.20 -27.16 -41.46
C GLN A 437 12.72 -27.23 -41.71
N LYS A 438 13.51 -26.27 -41.20
CA LYS A 438 14.98 -26.36 -41.21
C LYS A 438 15.48 -27.54 -40.37
N GLN A 439 14.95 -27.72 -39.16
CA GLN A 439 15.36 -28.85 -38.31
C GLN A 439 15.02 -30.21 -38.95
N ARG A 440 13.88 -30.34 -39.64
CA ARG A 440 13.56 -31.56 -40.42
C ARG A 440 14.56 -31.84 -41.54
N LYS A 441 15.08 -30.80 -42.21
CA LYS A 441 16.13 -30.97 -43.24
C LYS A 441 17.45 -31.46 -42.64
N ILE A 442 17.82 -30.94 -41.47
CA ILE A 442 19.03 -31.36 -40.74
C ILE A 442 18.90 -32.82 -40.28
N ILE A 443 17.75 -33.21 -39.72
CA ILE A 443 17.49 -34.59 -39.30
C ILE A 443 17.60 -35.54 -40.50
N TYR A 444 16.98 -35.22 -41.63
CA TYR A 444 17.08 -36.04 -42.85
C TYR A 444 18.52 -36.19 -43.36
N GLN A 445 19.35 -35.17 -43.18
CA GLN A 445 20.75 -35.19 -43.60
C GLN A 445 21.60 -36.08 -42.68
N LEU A 446 21.36 -36.02 -41.37
CA LEU A 446 21.99 -36.89 -40.38
C LEU A 446 21.54 -38.36 -40.51
N GLU A 447 20.28 -38.60 -40.86
CA GLU A 447 19.78 -39.95 -41.17
C GLU A 447 20.49 -40.53 -42.40
N LYS A 448 20.72 -39.71 -43.43
CA LYS A 448 21.46 -40.12 -44.63
C LYS A 448 22.94 -40.40 -44.36
N GLU A 449 23.56 -39.67 -43.45
CA GLU A 449 24.94 -39.93 -43.01
C GLU A 449 25.05 -41.21 -42.18
N ARG A 450 24.08 -41.46 -41.28
CA ARG A 450 23.98 -42.73 -40.54
C ARG A 450 23.91 -43.92 -41.49
N ASP A 451 23.04 -43.87 -42.49
CA ASP A 451 22.87 -44.97 -43.45
C ASP A 451 24.11 -45.17 -44.33
N ARG A 452 24.88 -44.11 -44.59
CA ARG A 452 26.17 -44.19 -45.31
C ARG A 452 27.23 -44.95 -44.49
N TYR A 453 27.35 -44.65 -43.19
CA TYR A 453 28.30 -45.34 -42.31
C TYR A 453 27.92 -46.79 -42.03
N ILE A 454 26.62 -47.12 -42.01
CA ILE A 454 26.15 -48.51 -41.90
C ILE A 454 26.59 -49.32 -43.14
N ASN A 455 26.48 -48.74 -44.33
CA ASN A 455 26.91 -49.40 -45.57
C ASN A 455 28.44 -49.57 -45.64
N GLU A 456 29.22 -48.56 -45.21
CA GLU A 456 30.69 -48.66 -45.15
C GLU A 456 31.17 -49.74 -44.16
N ALA A 457 30.50 -49.88 -43.01
CA ALA A 457 30.80 -50.94 -42.05
C ALA A 457 30.47 -52.34 -42.61
N SER A 458 29.41 -52.47 -43.40
CA SER A 458 29.04 -53.72 -44.08
C SER A 458 30.06 -54.11 -45.16
N ASP A 459 30.51 -53.16 -45.99
CA ASP A 459 31.51 -53.39 -47.04
C ASP A 459 32.89 -53.80 -46.48
N LEU A 460 33.29 -53.18 -45.36
CA LEU A 460 34.53 -53.54 -44.66
C LEU A 460 34.47 -54.94 -44.06
N THR A 461 33.30 -55.34 -43.54
CA THR A 461 33.09 -56.69 -43.00
C THR A 461 33.17 -57.76 -44.10
N GLN A 462 32.66 -57.46 -45.30
CA GLN A 462 32.74 -58.36 -46.45
C GLN A 462 34.19 -58.55 -46.95
N LYS A 463 35.02 -57.49 -46.94
CA LYS A 463 36.44 -57.57 -47.31
C LYS A 463 37.25 -58.44 -46.35
N VAL A 464 36.94 -58.42 -45.05
CA VAL A 464 37.62 -59.26 -44.05
C VAL A 464 37.33 -60.74 -44.28
N LEU A 465 36.09 -61.10 -44.62
CA LEU A 465 35.73 -62.48 -44.94
C LEU A 465 36.43 -62.99 -46.21
N GLN A 466 36.65 -62.14 -47.20
CA GLN A 466 37.34 -62.52 -48.43
C GLN A 466 38.84 -62.77 -48.23
N HIS A 467 39.50 -61.98 -47.38
CA HIS A 467 40.91 -62.20 -47.04
C HIS A 467 41.17 -63.46 -46.19
N MET A 468 40.18 -63.91 -45.41
CA MET A 468 40.27 -65.18 -44.68
C MET A 468 40.24 -66.40 -45.62
N GLU A 469 39.55 -66.30 -46.75
CA GLU A 469 39.48 -67.38 -47.73
C GLU A 469 40.79 -67.52 -48.53
N ASP A 470 41.47 -66.41 -48.82
CA ASP A 470 42.78 -66.38 -49.49
C ASP A 470 43.90 -67.05 -48.66
N VAL A 471 43.82 -66.96 -47.32
CA VAL A 471 44.80 -67.57 -46.41
C VAL A 471 44.72 -69.10 -46.45
N LYS A 472 43.50 -69.67 -46.52
CA LYS A 472 43.31 -71.13 -46.63
C LYS A 472 43.90 -71.70 -47.92
N VAL A 473 43.82 -70.97 -49.03
CA VAL A 473 44.40 -71.38 -50.32
C VAL A 473 45.93 -71.43 -50.27
N ARG A 474 46.56 -70.51 -49.53
CA ARG A 474 48.02 -70.47 -49.35
C ARG A 474 48.55 -71.58 -48.44
N GLU A 475 47.78 -72.02 -47.45
CA GLU A 475 48.14 -73.15 -46.58
C GLU A 475 48.19 -74.49 -47.34
N MET A 476 47.33 -74.67 -48.33
CA MET A 476 47.30 -75.88 -49.16
C MET A 476 48.55 -76.00 -50.06
N GLN A 477 49.07 -74.88 -50.57
CA GLN A 477 50.29 -74.84 -51.39
C GLN A 477 51.55 -75.21 -50.60
N ILE A 478 51.58 -74.93 -49.30
CA ILE A 478 52.72 -75.24 -48.41
C ILE A 478 52.85 -76.75 -48.18
N PHE A 479 51.75 -77.50 -48.26
CA PHE A 479 51.76 -78.96 -48.10
C PHE A 479 52.44 -79.68 -49.28
N ASP A 480 52.18 -79.23 -50.51
CA ASP A 480 52.77 -79.82 -51.73
C ASP A 480 54.29 -79.61 -51.83
N TYR A 481 54.82 -78.50 -51.31
CA TYR A 481 56.25 -78.23 -51.30
C TYR A 481 57.01 -79.08 -50.27
N LYS A 482 56.38 -79.49 -49.16
CA LYS A 482 57.01 -80.37 -48.16
C LYS A 482 57.29 -81.78 -48.70
N LYS A 483 56.47 -82.28 -49.62
CA LYS A 483 56.65 -83.61 -50.24
C LYS A 483 57.88 -83.67 -51.16
N LYS A 484 58.21 -82.57 -51.86
CA LYS A 484 59.39 -82.45 -52.73
C LYS A 484 60.72 -82.39 -51.97
N ILE A 485 60.70 -82.01 -50.69
CA ILE A 485 61.90 -81.86 -49.85
C ILE A 485 62.43 -83.24 -49.40
N ALA A 486 61.56 -84.20 -49.12
CA ALA A 486 61.94 -85.55 -48.68
C ALA A 486 62.73 -86.35 -49.75
N GLU A 487 62.49 -86.08 -51.04
CA GLU A 487 63.23 -86.71 -52.14
C GLU A 487 64.66 -86.14 -52.32
N ALA A 488 64.94 -84.94 -51.78
CA ALA A 488 66.25 -84.31 -51.83
C ALA A 488 67.19 -84.76 -50.67
N GLU A 489 66.61 -85.20 -49.55
CA GLU A 489 67.35 -85.63 -48.35
C GLU A 489 68.17 -86.92 -48.56
N THR A 490 67.74 -87.80 -49.47
CA THR A 490 68.48 -89.03 -49.82
C THR A 490 69.76 -88.75 -50.62
N LYS A 491 69.82 -87.65 -51.37
CA LYS A 491 71.05 -87.19 -52.07
C LYS A 491 72.05 -86.51 -51.13
N LEU A 492 71.59 -85.96 -50.00
CA LEU A 492 72.42 -85.20 -49.04
C LEU A 492 73.40 -86.09 -48.25
N LYS A 493 73.12 -87.38 -48.13
CA LYS A 493 73.92 -88.34 -47.36
C LYS A 493 75.31 -88.58 -47.96
N GLN A 494 75.48 -88.35 -49.26
CA GLN A 494 76.78 -88.39 -49.94
C GLN A 494 77.61 -87.10 -49.73
N GLN A 495 77.00 -86.00 -49.31
CA GLN A 495 77.69 -84.73 -48.99
C GLN A 495 78.10 -84.62 -47.51
N GLN A 496 77.70 -85.55 -46.64
CA GLN A 496 78.05 -85.55 -45.22
C GLN A 496 79.55 -85.68 -44.93
N ASN A 497 80.35 -86.19 -45.86
CA ASN A 497 81.80 -86.29 -45.68
C ASN A 497 82.54 -84.98 -46.03
N LEU A 498 81.91 -84.07 -46.78
CA LEU A 498 82.40 -82.70 -47.00
C LEU A 498 81.99 -81.74 -45.86
N TYR A 499 81.06 -82.18 -45.00
CA TYR A 499 80.44 -81.40 -43.93
C TYR A 499 81.30 -81.30 -42.65
N GLU A 500 82.31 -82.14 -42.45
CA GLU A 500 83.19 -82.06 -41.26
C GLU A 500 84.14 -80.86 -41.29
N ALA A 501 84.60 -80.44 -42.48
CA ALA A 501 85.44 -79.25 -42.63
C ALA A 501 84.66 -77.94 -42.44
N VAL A 502 83.40 -77.89 -42.92
CA VAL A 502 82.51 -76.71 -42.79
C VAL A 502 81.93 -76.58 -41.38
N ARG A 503 81.94 -77.64 -40.57
CA ARG A 503 81.44 -77.65 -39.17
C ARG A 503 82.22 -76.71 -38.25
N SER A 504 83.50 -76.48 -38.54
CA SER A 504 84.37 -75.51 -37.85
C SER A 504 83.90 -74.07 -38.09
N ASP A 505 83.68 -73.69 -39.35
CA ASP A 505 83.26 -72.33 -39.74
C ASP A 505 81.79 -72.05 -39.37
N ARG A 506 80.93 -73.08 -39.39
CA ARG A 506 79.52 -72.98 -38.97
C ARG A 506 79.37 -72.60 -37.50
N ASN A 507 80.25 -73.06 -36.60
CA ASN A 507 80.15 -72.75 -35.18
C ASN A 507 80.48 -71.28 -34.88
N LEU A 508 81.37 -70.65 -35.66
CA LEU A 508 81.69 -69.23 -35.55
C LEU A 508 80.52 -68.35 -36.06
N TYR A 509 79.96 -68.66 -37.24
CA TYR A 509 78.83 -67.91 -37.78
C TYR A 509 77.51 -68.16 -37.05
N SER A 510 77.31 -69.34 -36.42
CA SER A 510 76.13 -69.61 -35.58
C SER A 510 76.13 -68.78 -34.29
N LYS A 511 77.30 -68.48 -33.73
CA LYS A 511 77.42 -67.59 -32.55
C LYS A 511 77.09 -66.14 -32.94
N ASN A 512 77.67 -65.65 -34.03
CA ASN A 512 77.40 -64.30 -34.54
C ASN A 512 75.94 -64.13 -35.00
N LEU A 513 75.31 -65.17 -35.54
CA LEU A 513 73.90 -65.15 -35.92
C LEU A 513 72.98 -65.08 -34.69
N ILE A 514 73.28 -65.82 -33.62
CA ILE A 514 72.50 -65.77 -32.36
C ILE A 514 72.66 -64.40 -31.70
N GLU A 515 73.87 -63.85 -31.62
CA GLU A 515 74.11 -62.50 -31.09
C GLU A 515 73.38 -61.43 -31.93
N SER A 516 73.39 -61.55 -33.26
CA SER A 516 72.62 -60.66 -34.15
C SER A 516 71.10 -60.85 -34.00
N GLN A 517 70.61 -62.08 -33.77
CA GLN A 517 69.19 -62.37 -33.55
C GLN A 517 68.71 -61.79 -32.22
N ASP A 518 69.53 -61.90 -31.16
CA ASP A 518 69.26 -61.36 -29.84
C ASP A 518 69.25 -59.83 -29.88
N GLU A 519 70.21 -59.20 -30.58
CA GLU A 519 70.19 -57.75 -30.86
C GLU A 519 68.94 -57.32 -31.64
N ILE A 520 68.51 -58.09 -32.65
CA ILE A 520 67.27 -57.80 -33.38
C ILE A 520 66.05 -57.93 -32.46
N THR A 521 66.00 -58.91 -31.55
CA THR A 521 64.88 -59.02 -30.60
C THR A 521 64.90 -57.90 -29.55
N GLU A 522 66.06 -57.47 -29.10
CA GLU A 522 66.23 -56.34 -28.21
C GLU A 522 65.82 -55.03 -28.90
N MET A 523 66.23 -54.82 -30.14
CA MET A 523 65.83 -53.67 -30.95
C MET A 523 64.32 -53.69 -31.26
N LYS A 524 63.71 -54.86 -31.48
CA LYS A 524 62.24 -54.98 -31.60
C LYS A 524 61.51 -54.67 -30.28
N ARG A 525 62.08 -55.03 -29.11
CA ARG A 525 61.54 -54.62 -27.81
C ARG A 525 61.67 -53.12 -27.60
N LYS A 526 62.82 -52.52 -27.91
CA LYS A 526 63.05 -51.07 -27.87
C LYS A 526 62.07 -50.34 -28.79
N LEU A 527 61.85 -50.84 -30.00
CA LEU A 527 60.90 -50.26 -30.96
C LEU A 527 59.44 -50.36 -30.47
N LYS A 528 59.05 -51.46 -29.81
CA LYS A 528 57.73 -51.57 -29.17
C LYS A 528 57.56 -50.57 -28.02
N ILE A 529 58.57 -50.42 -27.16
CA ILE A 529 58.54 -49.45 -26.06
C ILE A 529 58.48 -48.03 -26.62
N MET A 530 59.28 -47.73 -27.64
CA MET A 530 59.33 -46.43 -28.29
C MET A 530 58.01 -46.12 -29.02
N ASN A 531 57.38 -47.09 -29.67
CA ASN A 531 56.02 -46.93 -30.23
C ASN A 531 54.99 -46.67 -29.13
N HIS A 532 55.05 -47.39 -28.00
CA HIS A 532 54.14 -47.13 -26.89
C HIS A 532 54.36 -45.72 -26.30
N GLN A 533 55.60 -45.25 -26.20
CA GLN A 533 55.91 -43.87 -25.82
C GLN A 533 55.39 -42.85 -26.84
N ILE A 534 55.51 -43.14 -28.15
CA ILE A 534 54.96 -42.29 -29.21
C ILE A 534 53.44 -42.22 -29.09
N ASP A 535 52.76 -43.34 -28.83
CA ASP A 535 51.31 -43.37 -28.72
C ASP A 535 50.83 -42.70 -27.42
N GLN A 536 51.53 -42.88 -26.31
CA GLN A 536 51.30 -42.11 -25.06
C GLN A 536 51.47 -40.60 -25.29
N LEU A 537 52.54 -40.19 -25.97
CA LEU A 537 52.77 -38.78 -26.29
C LEU A 537 51.70 -38.22 -27.23
N LYS A 538 51.20 -39.02 -28.19
CA LYS A 538 50.05 -38.61 -29.03
C LYS A 538 48.76 -38.48 -28.22
N GLU A 539 48.50 -39.39 -27.29
CA GLU A 539 47.35 -39.30 -26.38
C GLU A 539 47.46 -38.07 -25.46
N GLU A 540 48.66 -37.77 -24.93
CA GLU A 540 48.90 -36.56 -24.15
C GLU A 540 48.72 -35.27 -24.99
N ILE A 541 49.21 -35.26 -26.22
CA ILE A 541 49.03 -34.13 -27.15
C ILE A 541 47.55 -33.92 -27.43
N THR A 542 46.81 -34.97 -27.79
CA THR A 542 45.38 -34.87 -28.08
C THR A 542 44.56 -34.47 -26.84
N ALA A 543 44.91 -34.96 -25.65
CA ALA A 543 44.30 -34.53 -24.40
C ALA A 543 44.57 -33.06 -24.10
N LYS A 544 45.79 -32.58 -24.35
CA LYS A 544 46.14 -31.16 -24.18
C LYS A 544 45.48 -30.25 -25.22
N GLU A 545 45.36 -30.70 -26.46
CA GLU A 545 44.62 -29.98 -27.51
C GLU A 545 43.13 -29.85 -27.15
N ALA A 546 42.51 -30.92 -26.66
CA ALA A 546 41.13 -30.89 -26.18
C ALA A 546 40.96 -29.93 -24.98
N ALA A 547 41.91 -29.93 -24.03
CA ALA A 547 41.91 -28.99 -22.91
C ALA A 547 42.09 -27.54 -23.37
N LEU A 548 42.97 -27.28 -24.34
CA LEU A 548 43.19 -25.95 -24.91
C LEU A 548 41.93 -25.40 -25.60
N VAL A 549 41.24 -26.23 -26.39
CA VAL A 549 39.98 -25.84 -27.04
C VAL A 549 38.91 -25.51 -26.00
N LYS A 550 38.81 -26.31 -24.94
CA LYS A 550 37.87 -26.07 -23.85
C LYS A 550 38.17 -24.74 -23.13
N GLU A 551 39.42 -24.49 -22.76
CA GLU A 551 39.85 -23.22 -22.16
C GLU A 551 39.58 -22.04 -23.10
N HIS A 552 39.78 -22.21 -24.41
CA HIS A 552 39.51 -21.13 -25.37
C HIS A 552 38.01 -20.78 -25.46
N LEU A 553 37.13 -21.79 -25.42
CA LEU A 553 35.68 -21.60 -25.39
C LEU A 553 35.21 -20.97 -24.07
N ASP A 554 35.76 -21.43 -22.93
CA ASP A 554 35.47 -20.85 -21.62
C ASP A 554 35.95 -19.39 -21.54
N HIS A 555 37.13 -19.07 -22.07
CA HIS A 555 37.62 -17.70 -22.18
C HIS A 555 36.70 -16.81 -23.03
N GLN A 556 36.23 -17.28 -24.19
CA GLN A 556 35.25 -16.54 -25.00
C GLN A 556 33.92 -16.33 -24.28
N ARG A 557 33.44 -17.32 -23.51
CA ARG A 557 32.23 -17.17 -22.69
C ARG A 557 32.42 -16.08 -21.64
N VAL A 558 33.52 -16.12 -20.91
CA VAL A 558 33.84 -15.13 -19.86
C VAL A 558 34.01 -13.72 -20.44
N GLU A 559 34.64 -13.56 -21.62
CA GLU A 559 34.73 -12.24 -22.27
C GLU A 559 33.34 -11.70 -22.69
N LYS A 560 32.44 -12.56 -23.19
CA LYS A 560 31.06 -12.16 -23.49
C LYS A 560 30.28 -11.76 -22.23
N GLU A 561 30.42 -12.52 -21.15
CA GLU A 561 29.81 -12.19 -19.84
C GLU A 561 30.36 -10.88 -19.28
N LYS A 562 31.67 -10.65 -19.41
CA LYS A 562 32.33 -9.40 -19.00
C LYS A 562 31.81 -8.19 -19.78
N GLU A 563 31.67 -8.27 -21.10
CA GLU A 563 31.11 -7.18 -21.90
C GLU A 563 29.61 -6.96 -21.59
N ALA A 564 28.84 -8.02 -21.34
CA ALA A 564 27.45 -7.91 -20.91
C ALA A 564 27.33 -7.19 -19.55
N LEU A 565 28.12 -7.61 -18.55
CA LEU A 565 28.16 -6.99 -17.23
C LEU A 565 28.62 -5.53 -17.27
N LYS A 566 29.55 -5.21 -18.18
CA LYS A 566 30.00 -3.83 -18.41
C LYS A 566 28.89 -2.96 -19.00
N GLY A 567 28.09 -3.50 -19.92
CA GLY A 567 26.88 -2.86 -20.44
C GLY A 567 25.82 -2.62 -19.34
N GLU A 568 25.56 -3.62 -18.50
CA GLU A 568 24.64 -3.48 -17.37
C GLU A 568 25.14 -2.45 -16.35
N LEU A 569 26.43 -2.46 -16.01
CA LEU A 569 27.03 -1.48 -15.12
C LEU A 569 26.88 -0.06 -15.66
N GLN A 570 27.07 0.14 -16.97
CA GLN A 570 26.89 1.45 -17.60
C GLN A 570 25.44 1.91 -17.54
N ARG A 571 24.49 1.01 -17.78
CA ARG A 571 23.05 1.30 -17.67
C ARG A 571 22.65 1.65 -16.23
N MET A 572 23.16 0.91 -15.24
CA MET A 572 22.90 1.19 -13.82
C MET A 572 23.51 2.53 -13.38
N LYS A 573 24.70 2.88 -13.88
CA LYS A 573 25.31 4.21 -13.64
C LYS A 573 24.47 5.33 -14.23
N GLN A 574 23.96 5.15 -15.45
CA GLN A 574 23.07 6.13 -16.09
C GLN A 574 21.78 6.32 -15.27
N GLN A 575 21.14 5.22 -14.87
CA GLN A 575 19.92 5.27 -14.07
C GLN A 575 20.14 5.91 -12.68
N ALA A 576 21.30 5.67 -12.07
CA ALA A 576 21.68 6.32 -10.82
C ALA A 576 21.91 7.84 -10.99
N ALA A 577 22.53 8.27 -12.10
CA ALA A 577 22.72 9.67 -12.41
C ALA A 577 21.39 10.40 -12.67
N GLU A 578 20.48 9.78 -13.43
CA GLU A 578 19.14 10.31 -13.68
C GLU A 578 18.32 10.40 -12.38
N SER A 579 18.39 9.37 -11.53
CA SER A 579 17.72 9.38 -10.22
C SER A 579 18.28 10.47 -9.31
N LYS A 580 19.60 10.69 -9.32
CA LYS A 580 20.24 11.75 -8.54
C LYS A 580 19.81 13.15 -9.02
N ALA A 581 19.78 13.38 -10.33
CA ALA A 581 19.30 14.63 -10.90
C ALA A 581 17.82 14.89 -10.56
N TYR A 582 17.00 13.85 -10.54
CA TYR A 582 15.60 13.95 -10.11
C TYR A 582 15.48 14.32 -8.62
N ILE A 583 16.28 13.71 -7.74
CA ILE A 583 16.31 14.05 -6.32
C ILE A 583 16.72 15.51 -6.12
N GLU A 584 17.79 15.97 -6.79
CA GLU A 584 18.25 17.37 -6.69
C GLU A 584 17.17 18.37 -7.16
N ALA A 585 16.40 18.01 -8.18
CA ALA A 585 15.26 18.82 -8.63
C ALA A 585 14.12 18.86 -7.60
N GLN A 586 13.80 17.73 -6.97
CA GLN A 586 12.79 17.67 -5.90
C GLN A 586 13.24 18.47 -4.65
N GLU A 587 14.50 18.38 -4.25
CA GLU A 587 15.05 19.18 -3.14
C GLU A 587 15.03 20.69 -3.44
N ALA A 588 15.18 21.08 -4.70
CA ALA A 588 15.03 22.48 -5.11
C ALA A 588 13.57 22.95 -5.00
N GLU A 589 12.60 22.13 -5.42
CA GLU A 589 11.18 22.46 -5.29
C GLU A 589 10.73 22.46 -3.81
N GLU A 590 11.22 21.52 -3.00
CA GLU A 590 10.97 21.50 -1.55
C GLU A 590 11.42 22.82 -0.90
N ARG A 591 12.64 23.28 -1.19
CA ARG A 591 13.16 24.56 -0.69
C ARG A 591 12.28 25.75 -1.10
N LYS A 592 11.75 25.74 -2.32
CA LYS A 592 10.86 26.77 -2.83
C LYS A 592 9.50 26.74 -2.11
N LEU A 593 8.92 25.56 -1.91
CA LEU A 593 7.67 25.39 -1.17
C LEU A 593 7.82 25.82 0.29
N LEU A 594 8.92 25.46 0.95
CA LEU A 594 9.22 25.90 2.31
C LEU A 594 9.31 27.42 2.43
N LYS A 595 9.90 28.09 1.43
CA LYS A 595 9.93 29.55 1.37
C LYS A 595 8.53 30.14 1.24
N ILE A 596 7.69 29.59 0.36
CA ILE A 596 6.29 30.03 0.18
C ILE A 596 5.49 29.85 1.48
N ILE A 597 5.65 28.71 2.17
CA ILE A 597 4.99 28.47 3.46
C ILE A 597 5.43 29.51 4.50
N SER A 598 6.74 29.79 4.59
CA SER A 598 7.25 30.82 5.51
C SER A 598 6.69 32.22 5.21
N GLU A 599 6.57 32.59 3.93
CA GLU A 599 6.00 33.87 3.52
C GLU A 599 4.50 33.94 3.85
N ALA A 600 3.75 32.86 3.59
CA ALA A 600 2.33 32.76 3.91
C ALA A 600 2.06 32.80 5.42
N ASP A 601 2.89 32.13 6.24
CA ASP A 601 2.78 32.18 7.70
C ASP A 601 3.07 33.58 8.25
N ALA A 602 4.06 34.27 7.70
CA ALA A 602 4.36 35.66 8.05
C ALA A 602 3.20 36.59 7.69
N GLU A 603 2.59 36.40 6.52
CA GLU A 603 1.43 37.17 6.09
C GLU A 603 0.20 36.91 6.96
N ARG A 604 -0.09 35.63 7.27
CA ARG A 604 -1.16 35.27 8.20
C ARG A 604 -0.96 35.93 9.57
N LEU A 605 0.28 36.00 10.05
CA LEU A 605 0.57 36.67 11.32
C LEU A 605 0.35 38.18 11.25
N ARG A 606 0.68 38.84 10.13
CA ARG A 606 0.37 40.26 9.90
C ARG A 606 -1.14 40.52 9.90
N GLN A 607 -1.89 39.75 9.12
CA GLN A 607 -3.35 39.87 9.04
C GLN A 607 -4.03 39.64 10.40
N LYS A 608 -3.51 38.70 11.21
CA LYS A 608 -4.01 38.49 12.57
C LYS A 608 -3.80 39.73 13.46
N LYS A 609 -2.64 40.37 13.39
CA LYS A 609 -2.37 41.59 14.16
C LYS A 609 -3.27 42.75 13.72
N GLU A 610 -3.51 42.90 12.41
CA GLU A 610 -4.43 43.90 11.88
C GLU A 610 -5.86 43.65 12.35
N LEU A 611 -6.32 42.39 12.33
CA LEU A 611 -7.63 42.02 12.87
C LEU A 611 -7.74 42.36 14.35
N ASP A 612 -6.74 42.02 15.16
CA ASP A 612 -6.72 42.33 16.60
C ASP A 612 -6.76 43.85 16.84
N GLN A 613 -6.07 44.64 16.00
CA GLN A 613 -6.13 46.10 16.04
C GLN A 613 -7.54 46.61 15.71
N VAL A 614 -8.18 46.12 14.64
CA VAL A 614 -9.55 46.51 14.26
C VAL A 614 -10.56 46.12 15.34
N ILE A 615 -10.38 44.97 15.99
CA ILE A 615 -11.21 44.57 17.14
C ILE A 615 -11.03 45.56 18.29
N SER A 616 -9.80 45.94 18.62
CA SER A 616 -9.52 46.94 19.65
C SER A 616 -10.15 48.29 19.31
N GLU A 617 -10.05 48.76 18.07
CA GLU A 617 -10.66 50.02 17.62
C GLU A 617 -12.19 49.95 17.71
N ARG A 618 -12.80 48.83 17.26
CA ARG A 618 -14.23 48.56 17.41
C ARG A 618 -14.66 48.63 18.88
N ASP A 619 -13.91 48.03 19.79
CA ASP A 619 -14.27 47.98 21.21
C ASP A 619 -14.16 49.36 21.89
N ILE A 620 -13.16 50.16 21.50
CA ILE A 620 -13.04 51.56 21.92
C ILE A 620 -14.24 52.37 21.41
N LEU A 621 -14.56 52.28 20.12
CA LEU A 621 -15.70 52.98 19.53
C LEU A 621 -17.02 52.52 20.13
N GLY A 622 -17.19 51.22 20.38
CA GLY A 622 -18.35 50.65 21.07
C GLY A 622 -18.51 51.23 22.46
N THR A 623 -17.42 51.31 23.23
CA THR A 623 -17.44 51.94 24.57
C THR A 623 -17.79 53.43 24.50
N GLN A 624 -17.25 54.17 23.52
CA GLN A 624 -17.59 55.58 23.33
C GLN A 624 -19.07 55.76 22.96
N LEU A 625 -19.61 54.91 22.08
CA LEU A 625 -21.01 54.96 21.68
C LEU A 625 -21.96 54.73 22.86
N VAL A 626 -21.66 53.75 23.71
CA VAL A 626 -22.43 53.49 24.95
C VAL A 626 -22.42 54.72 25.85
N ARG A 627 -21.25 55.32 26.11
CA ARG A 627 -21.15 56.55 26.93
C ARG A 627 -21.96 57.70 26.34
N ARG A 628 -21.92 57.89 25.02
CA ARG A 628 -22.72 58.94 24.34
C ARG A 628 -24.22 58.67 24.43
N ASN A 629 -24.63 57.42 24.33
CA ASN A 629 -26.04 57.05 24.53
C ASN A 629 -26.50 57.32 25.98
N ASP A 630 -25.65 57.03 26.97
CA ASP A 630 -25.96 57.34 28.37
C ASP A 630 -26.05 58.86 28.61
N GLU A 631 -25.12 59.65 28.04
CA GLU A 631 -25.18 61.12 28.04
C GLU A 631 -26.48 61.65 27.41
N LEU A 632 -26.87 61.09 26.25
CA LEU A 632 -28.12 61.45 25.57
C LEU A 632 -29.34 61.12 26.43
N ALA A 633 -29.38 59.94 27.06
CA ALA A 633 -30.47 59.56 27.95
C ALA A 633 -30.60 60.51 29.15
N LEU A 634 -29.48 60.90 29.76
CA LEU A 634 -29.45 61.90 30.84
C LEU A 634 -29.97 63.26 30.36
N LEU A 635 -29.61 63.69 29.15
CA LEU A 635 -30.11 64.94 28.57
C LEU A 635 -31.62 64.88 28.31
N TYR A 636 -32.14 63.77 27.80
CA TYR A 636 -33.58 63.60 27.60
C TYR A 636 -34.36 63.67 28.92
N GLU A 637 -33.87 63.00 29.98
CA GLU A 637 -34.50 63.11 31.30
C GLU A 637 -34.41 64.53 31.86
N LYS A 638 -33.29 65.24 31.65
CA LYS A 638 -33.16 66.66 32.04
C LYS A 638 -34.17 67.54 31.31
N ILE A 639 -34.33 67.37 29.99
CA ILE A 639 -35.32 68.12 29.18
C ILE A 639 -36.73 67.84 29.71
N LYS A 640 -37.06 66.58 29.98
CA LYS A 640 -38.37 66.17 30.50
C LYS A 640 -38.67 66.80 31.87
N ILE A 641 -37.70 66.83 32.78
CA ILE A 641 -37.82 67.52 34.07
C ILE A 641 -38.03 69.02 33.88
N GLN A 642 -37.26 69.65 32.98
CA GLN A 642 -37.39 71.08 32.67
C GLN A 642 -38.76 71.41 32.06
N GLN A 643 -39.25 70.61 31.12
CA GLN A 643 -40.59 70.76 30.54
C GLN A 643 -41.69 70.63 31.60
N SER A 644 -41.58 69.62 32.49
CA SER A 644 -42.53 69.47 33.60
C SER A 644 -42.52 70.68 34.54
N THR A 645 -41.32 71.21 34.83
CA THR A 645 -41.15 72.41 35.68
C THR A 645 -41.73 73.65 35.01
N LEU A 646 -41.49 73.83 33.71
CA LEU A 646 -42.04 74.93 32.92
C LEU A 646 -43.56 74.87 32.88
N ALA A 647 -44.15 73.71 32.60
CA ALA A 647 -45.60 73.53 32.58
C ALA A 647 -46.26 73.84 33.94
N LYS A 648 -45.63 73.44 35.05
CA LYS A 648 -46.07 73.82 36.40
C LYS A 648 -45.97 75.34 36.61
N GLY A 649 -44.85 75.95 36.20
CA GLY A 649 -44.62 77.39 36.27
C GLY A 649 -45.65 78.19 35.45
N GLU A 650 -45.95 77.77 34.23
CA GLU A 650 -47.00 78.36 33.39
C GLU A 650 -48.37 78.29 34.05
N THR A 651 -48.71 77.14 34.65
CA THR A 651 -49.99 76.95 35.34
C THR A 651 -50.10 77.90 36.53
N GLN A 652 -49.04 78.01 37.35
CA GLN A 652 -48.99 78.93 38.48
C GLN A 652 -49.06 80.39 38.01
N TYR A 653 -48.35 80.74 36.93
CA TYR A 653 -48.40 82.10 36.37
C TYR A 653 -49.80 82.47 35.87
N ARG A 654 -50.50 81.55 35.19
CA ARG A 654 -51.90 81.76 34.77
C ARG A 654 -52.82 81.94 35.97
N GLN A 655 -52.65 81.18 37.05
CA GLN A 655 -53.41 81.37 38.29
C GLN A 655 -53.18 82.77 38.87
N ARG A 656 -51.92 83.26 38.91
CA ARG A 656 -51.62 84.63 39.38
C ARG A 656 -52.22 85.72 38.48
N LEU A 657 -52.25 85.51 37.17
CA LEU A 657 -52.94 86.44 36.25
C LEU A 657 -54.44 86.50 36.54
N GLU A 658 -55.07 85.37 36.85
CA GLU A 658 -56.49 85.33 37.24
C GLU A 658 -56.72 85.98 38.61
N ASP A 659 -55.86 85.73 39.61
CA ASP A 659 -55.90 86.44 40.90
C ASP A 659 -55.83 87.96 40.69
N ILE A 660 -54.90 88.44 39.86
CA ILE A 660 -54.75 89.87 39.52
C ILE A 660 -56.01 90.39 38.83
N ARG A 661 -56.62 89.61 37.94
CA ARG A 661 -57.86 90.00 37.26
C ARG A 661 -59.01 90.14 38.26
N LEU A 662 -59.17 89.18 39.17
CA LEU A 662 -60.18 89.20 40.23
C LEU A 662 -59.97 90.41 41.15
N LEU A 663 -58.75 90.66 41.60
CA LEU A 663 -58.41 91.85 42.41
C LEU A 663 -58.71 93.15 41.67
N LYS A 664 -58.44 93.24 40.36
CA LYS A 664 -58.81 94.41 39.54
C LYS A 664 -60.33 94.60 39.46
N LEU A 665 -61.10 93.53 39.39
CA LEU A 665 -62.57 93.60 39.42
C LEU A 665 -63.07 94.07 40.79
N GLU A 666 -62.49 93.57 41.88
CA GLU A 666 -62.85 94.00 43.24
C GLU A 666 -62.50 95.48 43.47
N ILE A 667 -61.34 95.95 43.00
CA ILE A 667 -60.98 97.37 43.02
C ILE A 667 -62.02 98.21 42.26
N LYS A 668 -62.48 97.75 41.08
CA LYS A 668 -63.54 98.46 40.33
C LYS A 668 -64.86 98.49 41.09
N LYS A 669 -65.24 97.40 41.75
CA LYS A 669 -66.45 97.32 42.58
C LYS A 669 -66.37 98.27 43.77
N LEU A 670 -65.28 98.21 44.55
CA LEU A 670 -65.04 99.10 45.69
C LEU A 670 -65.01 100.59 45.28
N ARG A 671 -64.43 100.92 44.11
CA ARG A 671 -64.48 102.29 43.57
C ARG A 671 -65.91 102.72 43.21
N ARG A 672 -66.74 101.83 42.66
CA ARG A 672 -68.16 102.11 42.40
C ARG A 672 -68.93 102.33 43.69
N GLU A 673 -68.74 101.46 44.68
CA GLU A 673 -69.34 101.59 46.02
C GLU A 673 -68.95 102.92 46.65
N LYS A 674 -67.65 103.27 46.68
CA LYS A 674 -67.17 104.56 47.16
C LYS A 674 -67.86 105.74 46.45
N ASN A 675 -68.02 105.68 45.13
CA ASN A 675 -68.69 106.74 44.38
C ASN A 675 -70.18 106.85 44.74
N ILE A 676 -70.86 105.74 44.98
CA ILE A 676 -72.27 105.73 45.44
C ILE A 676 -72.37 106.32 46.85
N LEU A 677 -71.51 105.90 47.78
CA LEU A 677 -71.47 106.47 49.13
C LEU A 677 -71.16 107.98 49.10
N ASN A 678 -70.21 108.43 48.28
CA ASN A 678 -69.92 109.85 48.13
C ASN A 678 -71.14 110.65 47.64
N LYS A 679 -71.93 110.11 46.70
CA LYS A 679 -73.20 110.73 46.29
C LYS A 679 -74.21 110.76 47.43
N SER A 680 -74.28 109.69 48.23
CA SER A 680 -75.15 109.67 49.42
C SER A 680 -74.73 110.70 50.46
N VAL A 681 -73.42 110.94 50.65
CA VAL A 681 -72.90 111.97 51.55
C VAL A 681 -73.28 113.37 51.07
N ALA A 682 -73.26 113.62 49.75
CA ALA A 682 -73.69 114.91 49.20
C ALA A 682 -75.15 115.24 49.56
N ASN A 683 -76.03 114.24 49.63
CA ASN A 683 -77.43 114.43 50.03
C ASN A 683 -77.60 114.73 51.54
N VAL A 684 -76.58 114.50 52.38
CA VAL A 684 -76.67 114.73 53.83
C VAL A 684 -76.81 116.21 54.15
N ASP A 685 -76.15 117.10 53.40
CA ASP A 685 -76.25 118.54 53.64
C ASP A 685 -77.63 119.10 53.24
N ASP A 686 -78.22 118.59 52.15
CA ASP A 686 -79.58 118.96 51.76
C ASP A 686 -80.60 118.43 52.77
N LEU A 687 -80.45 117.19 53.26
CA LEU A 687 -81.27 116.66 54.35
C LEU A 687 -81.11 117.47 55.65
N ARG A 688 -79.90 117.94 55.97
CA ARG A 688 -79.67 118.84 57.12
C ARG A 688 -80.37 120.18 56.93
N ARG A 689 -80.34 120.76 55.73
CA ARG A 689 -81.08 121.99 55.41
C ARG A 689 -82.58 121.79 55.55
N GLU A 690 -83.11 120.66 55.10
CA GLU A 690 -84.52 120.32 55.25
C GLU A 690 -84.91 120.17 56.72
N VAL A 691 -84.06 119.53 57.54
CA VAL A 691 -84.25 119.45 59.00
C VAL A 691 -84.28 120.85 59.62
N TYR A 692 -83.35 121.74 59.25
CA TYR A 692 -83.38 123.13 59.73
C TYR A 692 -84.62 123.89 59.25
N HIS A 693 -85.07 123.67 58.02
CA HIS A 693 -86.28 124.27 57.48
C HIS A 693 -87.52 123.82 58.27
N LEU A 694 -87.66 122.52 58.51
CA LEU A 694 -88.74 121.92 59.29
C LEU A 694 -88.69 122.37 60.76
N GLN A 695 -87.51 122.51 61.36
CA GLN A 695 -87.36 123.07 62.71
C GLN A 695 -87.83 124.52 62.77
N ARG A 696 -87.55 125.32 61.74
CA ARG A 696 -87.98 126.72 61.66
C ARG A 696 -89.48 126.84 61.41
N GLU A 697 -90.08 125.97 60.60
CA GLU A 697 -91.53 125.87 60.44
C GLU A 697 -92.22 125.43 61.72
N LEU A 698 -91.67 124.42 62.41
CA LEU A 698 -92.17 123.98 63.71
C LEU A 698 -92.13 125.13 64.74
N LEU A 699 -91.08 125.94 64.73
CA LEU A 699 -91.01 127.11 65.61
C LEU A 699 -92.08 128.14 65.26
N ARG A 700 -92.31 128.42 63.96
CA ARG A 700 -93.39 129.32 63.50
C ARG A 700 -94.76 128.81 63.92
N GLU A 701 -95.04 127.53 63.75
CA GLU A 701 -96.31 126.92 64.17
C GLU A 701 -96.47 126.94 65.70
N ARG A 702 -95.40 126.72 66.47
CA ARG A 702 -95.44 126.90 67.94
C ARG A 702 -95.76 128.34 68.33
N THR A 703 -95.19 129.34 67.66
CA THR A 703 -95.51 130.76 67.91
C THR A 703 -96.95 131.08 67.50
N ARG A 704 -97.43 130.49 66.40
CA ARG A 704 -98.82 130.62 65.95
C ARG A 704 -99.80 129.99 66.93
N CYS A 705 -99.50 128.80 67.46
CA CYS A 705 -100.29 128.18 68.53
C CYS A 705 -100.33 129.05 69.78
N LYS A 706 -99.20 129.65 70.19
CA LYS A 706 -99.17 130.59 71.32
C LYS A 706 -100.04 131.83 71.09
N ALA A 707 -100.00 132.41 69.89
CA ALA A 707 -100.85 133.53 69.53
C ALA A 707 -102.35 133.14 69.52
N LEU A 708 -102.67 131.94 69.05
CA LEU A 708 -104.03 131.39 69.09
C LEU A 708 -104.48 131.02 70.51
N GLU A 709 -103.57 130.62 71.40
CA GLU A 709 -103.82 130.42 72.83
C GLU A 709 -104.15 131.76 73.54
N GLU A 710 -103.42 132.83 73.22
CA GLU A 710 -103.70 134.18 73.71
C GLU A 710 -105.03 134.73 73.15
N GLU A 711 -105.40 134.42 71.90
CA GLU A 711 -106.74 134.72 71.36
C GLU A 711 -107.85 133.88 72.00
N LEU A 712 -107.53 132.76 72.65
CA LEU A 712 -108.50 131.89 73.34
C LEU A 712 -108.85 132.38 74.76
N GLU A 713 -108.02 133.23 75.39
CA GLU A 713 -108.26 133.77 76.73
C GLU A 713 -109.30 134.92 76.78
N ASN A 714 -109.74 135.47 75.65
CA ASN A 714 -110.82 136.48 75.58
C ASN A 714 -111.85 136.15 74.48
N PRO A 715 -113.00 135.54 74.83
CA PRO A 715 -113.92 135.01 73.82
C PRO A 715 -114.98 136.05 73.42
N MET A 716 -115.03 136.37 72.13
CA MET A 716 -116.19 137.00 71.50
C MET A 716 -116.66 136.12 70.32
N ASN A 717 -117.38 135.03 70.65
CA ASN A 717 -118.41 134.34 69.85
C ASN A 717 -118.02 133.82 68.43
N ILE A 718 -118.41 132.64 67.89
CA ILE A 718 -119.41 131.60 68.18
C ILE A 718 -119.13 130.46 67.15
N HIS A 719 -119.27 129.18 67.54
CA HIS A 719 -119.33 127.93 66.72
C HIS A 719 -118.06 127.16 66.28
N ARG A 720 -117.50 126.46 67.26
CA ARG A 720 -117.33 124.99 67.40
C ARG A 720 -117.90 124.08 66.26
N TRP A 721 -116.99 123.55 65.42
CA TRP A 721 -116.99 122.26 64.65
C TRP A 721 -117.51 122.22 63.19
N ARG A 722 -116.71 121.63 62.28
CA ARG A 722 -117.09 121.09 60.94
C ARG A 722 -116.30 119.80 60.64
N LYS A 723 -117.01 118.76 60.13
CA LYS A 723 -116.49 117.45 59.69
C LYS A 723 -115.63 117.55 58.41
N LEU A 724 -114.58 116.74 58.33
CA LEU A 724 -113.76 116.48 57.13
C LEU A 724 -114.44 115.45 56.24
N GLU A 725 -114.57 115.74 54.94
CA GLU A 725 -114.91 114.78 53.88
C GLU A 725 -113.61 114.33 53.18
N GLY A 726 -113.39 113.02 53.12
CA GLY A 726 -112.29 112.40 52.38
C GLY A 726 -112.24 110.89 52.63
N SER A 727 -112.56 110.09 51.61
CA SER A 727 -112.61 108.61 51.63
C SER A 727 -111.35 108.00 51.00
N ASP A 728 -110.82 106.94 51.62
CA ASP A 728 -109.71 106.11 51.12
C ASP A 728 -110.16 105.15 49.98
N PRO A 729 -109.35 104.94 48.92
CA PRO A 729 -109.55 103.85 47.94
C PRO A 729 -109.22 102.46 48.52
N SER A 730 -110.00 101.44 48.09
CA SER A 730 -110.09 100.13 48.75
C SER A 730 -108.90 99.17 48.54
N THR A 731 -108.68 98.32 49.54
CA THR A 731 -107.70 97.22 49.63
C THR A 731 -107.61 96.30 48.40
N TYR A 732 -108.65 96.27 47.56
CA TYR A 732 -108.74 95.43 46.37
C TYR A 732 -107.73 95.81 45.27
N GLU A 733 -107.50 97.11 45.04
CA GLU A 733 -106.55 97.58 44.01
C GLU A 733 -105.10 97.21 44.36
N MET A 734 -104.78 97.21 45.66
CA MET A 734 -103.46 96.80 46.17
C MET A 734 -103.23 95.30 45.97
N ILE A 735 -104.25 94.47 46.21
CA ILE A 735 -104.18 93.00 46.07
C ILE A 735 -104.00 92.59 44.60
N GLN A 736 -104.70 93.24 43.65
CA GLN A 736 -104.50 92.95 42.22
C GLN A 736 -103.07 93.25 41.75
N LYS A 737 -102.45 94.32 42.26
CA LYS A 737 -101.08 94.72 41.93
C LYS A 737 -100.04 93.72 42.48
N ILE A 738 -100.28 93.17 43.66
CA ILE A 738 -99.42 92.14 44.26
C ILE A 738 -99.48 90.84 43.46
N GLN A 739 -100.68 90.38 43.06
CA GLN A 739 -100.83 89.12 42.32
C GLN A 739 -100.26 89.19 40.89
N THR A 740 -100.29 90.35 40.24
CA THR A 740 -99.66 90.53 38.92
C THR A 740 -98.14 90.53 39.00
N LEU A 741 -97.56 91.14 40.04
CA LEU A 741 -96.11 91.12 40.27
C LEU A 741 -95.61 89.72 40.65
N GLN A 742 -96.35 88.97 41.46
CA GLN A 742 -95.99 87.59 41.82
C GLN A 742 -95.98 86.66 40.60
N ARG A 743 -96.96 86.77 39.68
CA ARG A 743 -96.96 85.98 38.43
C ARG A 743 -95.78 86.30 37.52
N ARG A 744 -95.40 87.58 37.40
CA ARG A 744 -94.20 87.99 36.64
C ARG A 744 -92.90 87.47 37.25
N LEU A 745 -92.82 87.45 38.58
CA LEU A 745 -91.64 86.96 39.28
C LEU A 745 -91.44 85.46 39.04
N ILE A 746 -92.51 84.66 39.19
CA ILE A 746 -92.47 83.21 38.98
C ILE A 746 -92.00 82.87 37.55
N GLN A 747 -92.58 83.53 36.54
CA GLN A 747 -92.20 83.33 35.14
C GLN A 747 -90.72 83.68 34.88
N LYS A 748 -90.18 84.72 35.53
CA LYS A 748 -88.76 85.08 35.39
C LYS A 748 -87.82 84.12 36.10
N THR A 749 -88.24 83.53 37.22
CA THR A 749 -87.46 82.47 37.88
C THR A 749 -87.41 81.18 37.06
N GLU A 750 -88.50 80.78 36.42
CA GLU A 750 -88.51 79.60 35.52
C GLU A 750 -87.57 79.80 34.32
N GLU A 751 -87.58 80.99 33.70
CA GLU A 751 -86.72 81.31 32.56
C GLU A 751 -85.22 81.34 32.92
N VAL A 752 -84.88 81.64 34.18
CA VAL A 752 -83.49 81.57 34.68
C VAL A 752 -83.07 80.13 34.89
N VAL A 753 -83.93 79.28 35.46
CA VAL A 753 -83.64 77.86 35.68
C VAL A 753 -83.45 77.13 34.35
N GLU A 754 -84.28 77.41 33.32
CA GLU A 754 -84.09 76.84 31.98
C GLU A 754 -82.74 77.26 31.35
N LYS A 755 -82.33 78.52 31.53
CA LYS A 755 -81.04 79.00 31.01
C LYS A 755 -79.85 78.41 31.76
N GLU A 756 -79.95 78.18 33.07
CA GLU A 756 -78.90 77.49 33.84
C GLU A 756 -78.74 76.03 33.41
N LEU A 757 -79.84 75.32 33.15
CA LEU A 757 -79.81 73.95 32.63
C LEU A 757 -79.15 73.88 31.25
N LEU A 758 -79.45 74.84 30.37
CA LEU A 758 -78.85 74.93 29.03
C LEU A 758 -77.33 75.23 29.10
N ILE A 759 -76.89 76.03 30.06
CA ILE A 759 -75.47 76.31 30.30
C ILE A 759 -74.76 75.04 30.79
N GLN A 760 -75.35 74.30 31.72
CA GLN A 760 -74.77 73.03 32.21
C GLN A 760 -74.61 71.99 31.09
N GLU A 761 -75.60 71.85 30.19
CA GLU A 761 -75.46 70.97 29.02
C GLU A 761 -74.34 71.42 28.07
N LYS A 762 -74.24 72.73 27.80
CA LYS A 762 -73.17 73.27 26.92
C LYS A 762 -71.78 73.15 27.54
N GLU A 763 -71.64 73.30 28.85
CA GLU A 763 -70.37 73.08 29.55
C GLU A 763 -69.94 71.61 29.52
N LYS A 764 -70.90 70.68 29.68
CA LYS A 764 -70.63 69.25 29.55
C LYS A 764 -70.16 68.87 28.15
N LEU A 765 -70.83 69.40 27.12
CA LEU A 765 -70.46 69.20 25.71
C LEU A 765 -69.08 69.82 25.38
N TYR A 766 -68.76 70.98 25.97
CA TYR A 766 -67.46 71.64 25.80
C TYR A 766 -66.32 70.81 26.43
N ILE A 767 -66.55 70.22 27.62
CA ILE A 767 -65.58 69.34 28.28
C ILE A 767 -65.38 68.05 27.48
N GLU A 768 -66.44 67.47 26.93
CA GLU A 768 -66.37 66.28 26.07
C GLU A 768 -65.61 66.57 24.76
N LEU A 769 -65.90 67.69 24.08
CA LEU A 769 -65.14 68.11 22.90
C LEU A 769 -63.66 68.39 23.23
N LYS A 770 -63.36 68.98 24.38
CA LYS A 770 -61.99 69.25 24.81
C LYS A 770 -61.22 67.96 25.11
N HIS A 771 -61.88 66.94 25.66
CA HIS A 771 -61.27 65.61 25.81
C HIS A 771 -61.05 64.89 24.48
N ILE A 772 -61.93 65.08 23.49
CA ILE A 772 -61.76 64.52 22.14
C ILE A 772 -60.61 65.22 21.39
N LEU A 773 -60.52 66.56 21.47
CA LEU A 773 -59.44 67.34 20.88
C LEU A 773 -58.07 67.04 21.53
N ALA A 774 -58.03 66.83 22.85
CA ALA A 774 -56.80 66.40 23.54
C ALA A 774 -56.34 64.98 23.18
N ARG A 775 -57.21 64.17 22.55
CA ARG A 775 -56.90 62.82 22.05
C ARG A 775 -56.53 62.78 20.57
N GLN A 776 -56.64 63.89 19.84
CA GLN A 776 -56.17 63.94 18.46
C GLN A 776 -54.68 64.33 18.43
N PRO A 777 -53.80 63.47 17.87
CA PRO A 777 -52.39 63.81 17.72
C PRO A 777 -52.25 65.01 16.77
N GLY A 778 -51.44 66.00 17.17
CA GLY A 778 -51.12 67.15 16.33
C GLY A 778 -50.39 66.75 15.04
N PRO A 779 -50.31 67.63 14.03
CA PRO A 779 -49.68 67.33 12.74
C PRO A 779 -48.22 66.83 12.86
N GLU A 780 -47.48 67.28 13.87
CA GLU A 780 -46.12 66.80 14.18
C GLU A 780 -46.09 65.34 14.67
N VAL A 781 -47.10 64.91 15.43
CA VAL A 781 -47.23 63.51 15.87
C VAL A 781 -47.69 62.63 14.71
N ALA A 782 -48.48 63.14 13.77
CA ALA A 782 -48.86 62.41 12.57
C ALA A 782 -47.65 62.17 11.62
N GLU A 783 -46.77 63.17 11.44
CA GLU A 783 -45.50 62.99 10.71
C GLU A 783 -44.55 62.03 11.43
N GLN A 784 -44.42 62.14 12.76
CA GLN A 784 -43.62 61.17 13.54
C GLN A 784 -44.20 59.76 13.48
N LEU A 785 -45.53 59.59 13.50
CA LEU A 785 -46.18 58.29 13.37
C LEU A 785 -45.96 57.69 11.97
N GLN A 786 -45.91 58.52 10.92
CA GLN A 786 -45.61 58.10 9.57
C GLN A 786 -44.15 57.66 9.43
N ILE A 787 -43.20 58.40 10.01
CA ILE A 787 -41.79 58.00 10.08
C ILE A 787 -41.64 56.70 10.89
N TYR A 788 -42.29 56.57 12.04
CA TYR A 788 -42.24 55.36 12.85
C TYR A 788 -42.94 54.18 12.19
N GLN A 789 -44.04 54.37 11.45
CA GLN A 789 -44.66 53.33 10.64
C GLN A 789 -43.76 52.88 9.49
N GLN A 790 -43.06 53.80 8.83
CA GLN A 790 -42.09 53.48 7.78
C GLN A 790 -40.92 52.69 8.37
N THR A 791 -40.36 53.16 9.48
CA THR A 791 -39.26 52.50 10.20
C THR A 791 -39.67 51.13 10.74
N MET A 792 -40.90 50.99 11.26
CA MET A 792 -41.47 49.70 11.66
C MET A 792 -41.71 48.79 10.48
N LYS A 793 -42.15 49.29 9.32
CA LYS A 793 -42.26 48.49 8.09
C LYS A 793 -40.89 47.97 7.65
N ASP A 794 -39.87 48.81 7.65
CA ASP A 794 -38.51 48.43 7.24
C ASP A 794 -37.89 47.45 8.23
N LYS A 795 -38.04 47.68 9.54
CA LYS A 795 -37.64 46.74 10.60
C LYS A 795 -38.43 45.43 10.55
N THR A 796 -39.73 45.46 10.23
CA THR A 796 -40.56 44.26 10.03
C THR A 796 -40.14 43.50 8.78
N LYS A 797 -39.71 44.19 7.72
CA LYS A 797 -39.17 43.58 6.51
C LYS A 797 -37.81 42.93 6.78
N GLN A 798 -36.94 43.58 7.54
CA GLN A 798 -35.68 42.99 8.03
C GLN A 798 -35.93 41.79 8.95
N LEU A 799 -36.88 41.88 9.89
CA LEU A 799 -37.27 40.77 10.75
C LEU A 799 -37.89 39.61 9.97
N LYS A 800 -38.67 39.88 8.92
CA LYS A 800 -39.17 38.84 8.01
C LYS A 800 -38.05 38.20 7.21
N GLY A 801 -37.06 38.98 6.77
CA GLY A 801 -35.83 38.48 6.14
C GLY A 801 -35.05 37.57 7.08
N MET A 802 -34.74 38.04 8.28
CA MET A 802 -34.07 37.24 9.31
C MET A 802 -34.90 36.02 9.74
N ALA A 803 -36.22 36.13 9.85
CA ALA A 803 -37.09 34.99 10.16
C ALA A 803 -37.15 33.99 9.01
N SER A 804 -37.08 34.44 7.75
CA SER A 804 -36.97 33.54 6.59
C SER A 804 -35.60 32.87 6.50
N GLU A 805 -34.52 33.58 6.83
CA GLU A 805 -33.18 33.01 6.94
C GLU A 805 -33.11 32.01 8.10
N LEU A 806 -33.70 32.34 9.25
CA LEU A 806 -33.76 31.46 10.41
C LEU A 806 -34.63 30.23 10.16
N ASN A 807 -35.77 30.37 9.48
CA ASN A 807 -36.57 29.24 9.01
C ASN A 807 -35.83 28.39 7.97
N MET A 808 -35.04 29.00 7.09
CA MET A 808 -34.20 28.28 6.13
C MET A 808 -33.12 27.46 6.86
N TYR A 809 -32.46 28.05 7.86
CA TYR A 809 -31.48 27.35 8.69
C TYR A 809 -32.13 26.28 9.57
N GLU A 810 -33.31 26.52 10.14
CA GLU A 810 -34.08 25.50 10.86
C GLU A 810 -34.50 24.35 9.94
N SER A 811 -34.91 24.65 8.70
CA SER A 811 -35.21 23.62 7.68
C SER A 811 -33.96 22.82 7.30
N GLN A 812 -32.81 23.46 7.10
CA GLN A 812 -31.53 22.78 6.85
C GLN A 812 -31.12 21.91 8.04
N VAL A 813 -31.30 22.39 9.27
CA VAL A 813 -31.02 21.60 10.48
C VAL A 813 -31.98 20.41 10.59
N GLN A 814 -33.25 20.55 10.21
CA GLN A 814 -34.21 19.45 10.15
C GLN A 814 -33.88 18.46 9.03
N GLU A 815 -33.45 18.91 7.86
CA GLU A 815 -32.95 18.06 6.76
C GLU A 815 -31.71 17.28 7.19
N TYR A 816 -30.74 17.93 7.84
CA TYR A 816 -29.56 17.26 8.38
C TYR A 816 -29.92 16.26 9.47
N LYS A 817 -30.87 16.56 10.36
CA LYS A 817 -31.37 15.59 11.34
C LYS A 817 -32.05 14.40 10.65
N TYR A 818 -32.86 14.64 9.62
CA TYR A 818 -33.50 13.61 8.83
C TYR A 818 -32.47 12.75 8.08
N GLU A 819 -31.43 13.35 7.49
CA GLU A 819 -30.35 12.61 6.84
C GLU A 819 -29.51 11.81 7.83
N ILE A 820 -29.22 12.35 9.01
CA ILE A 820 -28.55 11.60 10.08
C ILE A 820 -29.41 10.41 10.50
N GLU A 821 -30.72 10.57 10.67
CA GLU A 821 -31.64 9.47 10.98
C GLU A 821 -31.78 8.47 9.83
N ARG A 822 -31.77 8.94 8.58
CA ARG A 822 -31.82 8.07 7.38
C ARG A 822 -30.54 7.26 7.29
N LEU A 823 -29.37 7.89 7.44
CA LEU A 823 -28.07 7.23 7.46
C LEU A 823 -27.94 6.27 8.66
N ALA A 824 -28.50 6.62 9.82
CA ALA A 824 -28.55 5.72 10.97
C ALA A 824 -29.46 4.50 10.71
N ARG A 825 -30.60 4.69 10.05
CA ARG A 825 -31.50 3.61 9.61
C ARG A 825 -30.86 2.74 8.53
N GLU A 826 -30.21 3.33 7.54
CA GLU A 826 -29.44 2.62 6.51
C GLU A 826 -28.28 1.83 7.14
N LEU A 827 -27.56 2.40 8.11
CA LEU A 827 -26.52 1.71 8.87
C LEU A 827 -27.10 0.55 9.69
N GLN A 828 -28.27 0.72 10.31
CA GLN A 828 -28.98 -0.37 11.00
C GLN A 828 -29.48 -1.44 10.05
N GLU A 829 -29.95 -1.08 8.85
CA GLU A 829 -30.34 -2.03 7.82
C GLU A 829 -29.14 -2.79 7.29
N VAL A 830 -28.02 -2.13 7.05
CA VAL A 830 -26.77 -2.76 6.63
C VAL A 830 -26.25 -3.67 7.74
N LYS A 831 -26.32 -3.27 9.01
CA LYS A 831 -26.03 -4.16 10.15
C LYS A 831 -26.98 -5.34 10.19
N LYS A 832 -28.30 -5.16 10.00
CA LYS A 832 -29.27 -6.26 9.92
C LYS A 832 -28.98 -7.20 8.75
N LYS A 833 -28.67 -6.67 7.56
CA LYS A 833 -28.29 -7.44 6.37
C LYS A 833 -26.98 -8.20 6.60
N TYR A 834 -25.98 -7.56 7.23
CA TYR A 834 -24.71 -8.19 7.60
C TYR A 834 -24.92 -9.30 8.63
N TYR A 835 -25.69 -9.08 9.70
CA TYR A 835 -25.99 -10.12 10.69
C TYR A 835 -26.88 -11.23 10.13
N ALA A 836 -27.82 -10.92 9.24
CA ALA A 836 -28.63 -11.91 8.54
C ALA A 836 -27.77 -12.75 7.59
N GLN A 837 -26.82 -12.13 6.87
CA GLN A 837 -25.88 -12.81 6.00
C GLN A 837 -24.90 -13.67 6.80
N LYS A 838 -24.41 -13.17 7.95
CA LYS A 838 -23.58 -13.93 8.88
C LYS A 838 -24.36 -15.10 9.52
N ARG A 839 -25.64 -14.93 9.85
CA ARG A 839 -26.54 -16.02 10.28
C ARG A 839 -26.79 -17.03 9.15
N LYS A 840 -26.93 -16.58 7.90
CA LYS A 840 -27.10 -17.43 6.72
C LYS A 840 -25.83 -18.22 6.41
N GLU A 841 -24.65 -17.61 6.57
CA GLU A 841 -23.36 -18.30 6.47
C GLU A 841 -23.15 -19.28 7.63
N GLN A 842 -23.57 -18.94 8.85
CA GLN A 842 -23.52 -19.84 9.99
C GLN A 842 -24.45 -21.05 9.78
N GLN A 843 -25.70 -20.82 9.38
CA GLN A 843 -26.66 -21.88 9.02
C GLN A 843 -26.23 -22.68 7.78
N GLY A 844 -25.50 -22.05 6.85
CA GLY A 844 -24.88 -22.71 5.70
C GLY A 844 -23.76 -23.64 6.13
N ARG A 845 -22.88 -23.20 7.06
CA ARG A 845 -21.83 -24.04 7.66
C ARG A 845 -22.40 -25.16 8.53
N ASP A 846 -23.51 -24.91 9.22
CA ASP A 846 -24.21 -25.91 10.02
C ASP A 846 -24.97 -26.93 9.13
N ARG A 847 -25.50 -26.49 7.98
CA ARG A 847 -26.05 -27.38 6.94
C ARG A 847 -24.98 -28.18 6.20
N GLU A 848 -23.84 -27.57 5.86
CA GLU A 848 -22.68 -28.28 5.28
C GLU A 848 -22.10 -29.29 6.28
N ARG A 849 -22.11 -29.01 7.59
CA ARG A 849 -21.78 -30.00 8.63
C ARG A 849 -22.80 -31.13 8.74
N ALA A 850 -24.09 -30.85 8.57
CA ALA A 850 -25.14 -31.87 8.58
C ALA A 850 -25.15 -32.73 7.29
N LEU A 851 -24.80 -32.16 6.15
CA LEU A 851 -24.66 -32.85 4.85
C LEU A 851 -23.36 -33.66 4.74
N ALA A 852 -22.28 -33.27 5.43
CA ALA A 852 -21.04 -34.04 5.52
C ALA A 852 -21.14 -35.32 6.40
N GLN A 853 -22.30 -35.59 7.02
CA GLN A 853 -22.51 -36.74 7.90
C GLN A 853 -23.44 -37.83 7.34
N ALA A 854 -23.87 -37.72 6.07
CA ALA A 854 -24.65 -38.76 5.39
C ALA A 854 -24.13 -38.96 3.95
N GLY A 855 -23.34 -40.01 3.75
CA GLY A 855 -22.78 -40.42 2.46
C GLY A 855 -23.78 -41.10 1.52
N SER A 856 -23.44 -40.98 0.22
CA SER A 856 -23.68 -41.84 -0.98
C SER A 856 -24.84 -42.85 -0.94
N ALA A 857 -25.85 -42.84 -1.84
CA ALA A 857 -25.92 -43.08 -3.32
C ALA A 857 -27.05 -44.14 -3.53
N PRO A 858 -27.43 -44.69 -4.73
CA PRO A 858 -27.23 -44.31 -6.14
C PRO A 858 -28.50 -44.49 -7.07
N ILE A 859 -28.43 -43.91 -8.29
CA ILE A 859 -28.80 -44.49 -9.62
C ILE A 859 -30.29 -44.68 -10.11
N GLN A 860 -30.47 -44.31 -11.40
CA GLN A 860 -31.36 -44.84 -12.50
C GLN A 860 -32.56 -43.99 -13.02
N PRO A 861 -32.99 -44.18 -14.31
CA PRO A 861 -33.38 -43.13 -15.24
C PRO A 861 -34.82 -43.34 -15.82
N GLN A 862 -35.41 -42.35 -16.50
CA GLN A 862 -36.56 -42.58 -17.40
C GLN A 862 -36.77 -41.37 -18.34
N ARG A 863 -36.61 -41.58 -19.66
CA ARG A 863 -37.67 -41.65 -20.69
C ARG A 863 -38.42 -40.31 -20.90
N THR A 864 -38.18 -39.62 -22.01
CA THR A 864 -38.93 -39.72 -23.29
C THR A 864 -40.44 -39.75 -23.12
N GLU A 865 -41.12 -38.67 -23.48
CA GLU A 865 -42.25 -38.67 -24.42
C GLU A 865 -42.70 -37.23 -24.75
N GLY A 866 -42.84 -36.94 -26.05
CA GLY A 866 -43.61 -35.78 -26.54
C GLY A 866 -45.12 -35.98 -26.29
N PRO A 867 -46.00 -35.04 -26.67
CA PRO A 867 -46.18 -34.72 -28.08
C PRO A 867 -46.48 -33.24 -28.41
N ARG A 868 -46.05 -32.84 -29.61
CA ARG A 868 -46.76 -31.84 -30.42
C ARG A 868 -47.92 -32.56 -31.11
N PHE A 869 -49.15 -32.01 -31.07
CA PHE A 869 -49.91 -31.65 -32.28
C PHE A 869 -51.24 -30.93 -31.95
N THR A 870 -51.54 -29.94 -32.80
CA THR A 870 -52.84 -29.43 -33.29
C THR A 870 -53.99 -29.06 -32.35
N GLY A 871 -54.35 -27.77 -32.40
CA GLY A 871 -55.43 -27.29 -33.29
C GLY A 871 -56.88 -27.57 -32.88
N GLY A 872 -57.67 -26.50 -32.81
CA GLY A 872 -59.14 -26.54 -32.89
C GLY A 872 -59.84 -26.30 -31.56
N GLY A 873 -60.44 -25.12 -31.40
CA GLY A 873 -61.29 -24.81 -30.26
C GLY A 873 -62.60 -25.59 -30.30
N PHE A 874 -63.11 -25.94 -29.12
CA PHE A 874 -64.43 -25.53 -28.63
C PHE A 874 -64.55 -25.84 -27.13
N ASN A 875 -65.28 -24.97 -26.47
CA ASN A 875 -65.52 -24.84 -25.04
C ASN A 875 -66.67 -25.77 -24.60
N LEU A 876 -66.65 -26.35 -23.39
CA LEU A 876 -67.86 -26.69 -22.63
C LEU A 876 -67.59 -26.86 -21.13
N LYS A 877 -68.53 -26.26 -20.38
CA LYS A 877 -68.60 -25.99 -18.94
C LYS A 877 -68.69 -27.24 -18.05
N GLN A 878 -68.07 -27.14 -16.85
CA GLN A 878 -68.57 -27.34 -15.46
C GLN A 878 -69.65 -28.41 -15.16
N PRO A 879 -69.73 -28.99 -13.93
CA PRO A 879 -69.71 -28.26 -12.64
C PRO A 879 -69.00 -28.96 -11.46
N GLY A 880 -68.51 -28.19 -10.49
CA GLY A 880 -69.13 -28.11 -9.15
C GLY A 880 -68.35 -29.00 -8.18
N THR A 881 -67.99 -28.65 -6.95
CA THR A 881 -68.48 -27.69 -5.95
C THR A 881 -67.31 -27.53 -4.95
N GLY A 882 -67.00 -26.33 -4.43
CA GLY A 882 -67.47 -25.85 -3.11
C GLY A 882 -66.82 -26.67 -1.98
N LYS A 883 -66.10 -26.14 -0.98
CA LYS A 883 -66.25 -24.91 -0.20
C LYS A 883 -65.01 -24.84 0.76
N VAL A 884 -64.39 -23.67 1.02
CA VAL A 884 -64.67 -22.73 2.15
C VAL A 884 -64.44 -23.45 3.49
N THR A 885 -63.60 -23.06 4.46
CA THR A 885 -63.06 -21.80 5.05
C THR A 885 -62.02 -22.27 6.12
N ALA A 886 -61.13 -21.49 6.73
CA ALA A 886 -61.10 -20.08 7.09
C ALA A 886 -59.63 -19.59 7.13
#